data_AF-A0A1M3M9A9-F1
#
_entry.id   AF-A0A1M3M9A9-F1
#
_cell.length_a   1.000
_cell.length_b   1.000
_cell.length_c   1.000
_cell.angle_alpha   90.00
_cell.angle_beta   90.00
_cell.angle_gamma   90.00
#
_symmetry.space_group_name_H-M   'P 1'
#
loop_
_entity.id
_entity.type
_entity.pdbx_description
1 polymer ?
#
loop_
_entity_poly.entity_id
_entity_poly.type
_entity_poly.pdbx_seq_one_letter_code
_entity_poly.pdbx_strand_id
1 'polypeptide(L)'
;MSSKGLVKPLVPDNKIDLTNFLIRNATLAHGDVAPGNGYSYIGPSKMLKIGNGYYGYSTATNSDNAGTYQCVGSRNIANTKSVLEHEIAHYFLGGNEFHTSGGNHIGDSFTNTFLGVQMGGYGGLFGGGLRSCNGYERWRLGWHPANNTYQIECDGQNGEINTQFSGERIFNLRDFVTTGDAIRIKYPYKDTEYSSEQYIWLENHQCGKNDKLDNYGFINENCRNFNQPGIFCYYQVGKDILESTDINLIYPRNEKDNLRQISAEGNYNVNQIGMYNDCLSWAGPNGRPRFEYISQNPFMGVNDLTEVYKGDLSYPKLQHLYNYNYMGSKLKGGVLYDNFPWCVDDLDPYIPTSDGVFLDISSNPSAVNTTTFHSVQYRYPNSSTISFYASNSHKDTRKIHLTGLSIKMIDPYPSNTGMKSYMVKVRWDDYDIKQDVNWAGDIVLIEQLNLLTGRTLTLEQSKTPNQIDKDPVSNYFAKTTFLTCESNSICNLATNSAIIVKEKSSLVLNTNSTLSVQNGGIITIEAGSTLQIKAGANLNLIGNAKIVIKSGGHICVESGANINLQNYTSLIVLEDGAIYGANPDLFLSPSCSSTITNTGNGAIVDYSQDVYIQNETISTNRYIGGKNIFVGNHVTTTKPYGDVFIQNGADVIFDCKEVTFDAGFECTSGNTYEVRNH
;
A
#
# COMPACT_ATOMS: atom_id res chain seq x y z
N MET A 1 -20.41 24.15 14.78
CA MET A 1 -21.33 23.31 14.00
C MET A 1 -22.54 22.97 14.84
N SER A 2 -23.72 22.83 14.23
CA SER A 2 -24.85 22.19 14.90
C SER A 2 -24.62 20.68 14.99
N SER A 3 -25.35 20.01 15.87
CA SER A 3 -25.35 18.55 16.01
C SER A 3 -25.69 17.75 14.75
N LYS A 4 -26.21 18.43 13.72
CA LYS A 4 -26.58 17.86 12.42
C LYS A 4 -25.51 18.11 11.34
N GLY A 5 -24.30 18.51 11.73
CA GLY A 5 -23.22 18.85 10.79
C GLY A 5 -23.44 20.18 10.04
N LEU A 6 -24.59 20.84 10.19
CA LEU A 6 -24.85 22.12 9.54
C LEU A 6 -23.91 23.19 10.10
N VAL A 7 -23.29 23.96 9.20
CA VAL A 7 -22.52 25.16 9.54
C VAL A 7 -23.37 26.09 10.40
N LYS A 8 -22.88 26.42 11.61
CA LYS A 8 -23.50 27.48 12.41
C LYS A 8 -23.23 28.80 11.68
N PRO A 9 -24.25 29.62 11.37
CA PRO A 9 -24.02 30.92 10.75
C PRO A 9 -23.03 31.73 11.58
N LEU A 10 -22.07 32.39 10.93
CA LEU A 10 -21.09 33.30 11.58
C LEU A 10 -21.73 34.65 12.01
N VAL A 11 -23.01 34.62 12.36
CA VAL A 11 -23.76 35.76 12.87
C VAL A 11 -23.85 35.60 14.38
N PRO A 12 -23.35 36.57 15.18
CA PRO A 12 -23.48 36.54 16.62
C PRO A 12 -24.94 36.37 17.03
N ASP A 13 -25.25 35.30 17.75
CA ASP A 13 -26.60 34.97 18.23
C ASP A 13 -26.76 35.18 19.74
N ASN A 14 -25.77 35.81 20.39
CA ASN A 14 -25.67 36.02 21.84
C ASN A 14 -25.77 34.71 22.66
N LYS A 15 -25.43 33.56 22.07
CA LYS A 15 -25.32 32.28 22.76
C LYS A 15 -23.86 31.87 22.89
N ILE A 16 -23.55 31.14 23.95
CA ILE A 16 -22.23 30.52 24.11
C ILE A 16 -22.11 29.35 23.10
N ASP A 17 -21.04 29.38 22.30
CA ASP A 17 -20.73 28.36 21.28
C ASP A 17 -20.11 27.08 21.82
N LEU A 18 -19.35 27.19 22.90
CA LEU A 18 -18.65 26.10 23.59
C LEU A 18 -18.37 26.49 25.04
N THR A 19 -18.62 25.58 25.97
CA THR A 19 -18.10 25.60 27.34
C THR A 19 -17.18 24.41 27.56
N ASN A 20 -16.05 24.59 28.23
CA ASN A 20 -15.20 23.49 28.65
C ASN A 20 -14.85 23.67 30.12
N PHE A 21 -15.17 22.66 30.93
CA PHE A 21 -14.99 22.69 32.37
C PHE A 21 -13.87 21.77 32.78
N LEU A 22 -12.79 22.34 33.31
CA LEU A 22 -11.64 21.60 33.82
C LEU A 22 -11.76 21.41 35.33
N ILE A 23 -11.81 20.16 35.78
CA ILE A 23 -11.92 19.79 37.19
C ILE A 23 -10.57 19.24 37.66
N ARG A 24 -9.91 19.92 38.61
CA ARG A 24 -8.58 19.54 39.15
C ARG A 24 -8.73 18.80 40.49
N ASN A 25 -7.73 17.96 40.83
CA ASN A 25 -7.65 17.19 42.09
C ASN A 25 -8.64 16.02 42.27
N ALA A 26 -9.04 15.38 41.17
CA ALA A 26 -9.63 14.04 41.27
C ALA A 26 -8.49 13.05 41.58
N THR A 27 -8.26 12.76 42.86
CA THR A 27 -7.26 11.78 43.33
C THR A 27 -7.99 10.49 43.73
N LEU A 28 -7.26 9.36 43.82
CA LEU A 28 -7.82 8.09 44.34
C LEU A 28 -8.54 8.22 45.70
N ALA A 29 -8.20 9.22 46.53
CA ALA A 29 -8.86 9.48 47.80
C ALA A 29 -10.25 10.16 47.66
N HIS A 30 -10.56 10.75 46.50
CA HIS A 30 -11.77 11.54 46.25
C HIS A 30 -12.45 11.26 44.90
N GLY A 31 -12.00 10.25 44.16
CA GLY A 31 -12.54 9.90 42.84
C GLY A 31 -11.47 9.52 41.82
N ASP A 32 -11.11 8.24 41.81
CA ASP A 32 -10.81 7.37 40.67
C ASP A 32 -9.94 7.81 39.47
N VAL A 33 -9.12 8.86 39.56
CA VAL A 33 -8.17 9.16 38.48
C VAL A 33 -6.72 9.27 38.93
N ALA A 34 -5.86 8.54 38.23
CA ALA A 34 -4.42 8.75 38.27
C ALA A 34 -4.05 10.05 37.51
N PRO A 35 -2.94 10.72 37.86
CA PRO A 35 -2.50 11.93 37.18
C PRO A 35 -2.29 11.73 35.67
N GLY A 36 -3.11 12.40 34.85
CA GLY A 36 -3.00 12.40 33.37
C GLY A 36 -4.13 11.68 32.63
N ASN A 37 -5.05 11.02 33.34
CA ASN A 37 -6.06 10.17 32.72
C ASN A 37 -7.29 10.89 32.15
N GLY A 38 -7.51 12.20 32.42
CA GLY A 38 -8.54 13.03 31.75
C GLY A 38 -10.01 12.70 32.07
N TYR A 39 -10.31 11.44 32.41
CA TYR A 39 -11.64 10.86 32.44
C TYR A 39 -11.97 10.38 33.86
N SER A 40 -13.00 10.94 34.49
CA SER A 40 -13.59 10.35 35.70
C SER A 40 -15.10 10.27 35.56
N TYR A 41 -15.73 9.30 36.24
CA TYR A 41 -17.19 9.20 36.35
C TYR A 41 -17.82 10.35 37.16
N ILE A 42 -17.02 11.26 37.70
CA ILE A 42 -17.45 12.42 38.47
C ILE A 42 -17.53 13.62 37.54
N GLY A 43 -18.71 13.80 36.95
CA GLY A 43 -19.15 15.04 36.33
C GLY A 43 -20.35 15.62 37.10
N PRO A 44 -20.63 16.93 36.99
CA PRO A 44 -21.85 17.46 37.57
C PRO A 44 -23.07 16.77 36.93
N SER A 45 -23.95 16.22 37.76
CA SER A 45 -25.17 15.50 37.34
C SER A 45 -26.24 16.40 36.72
N LYS A 46 -26.00 17.71 36.70
CA LYS A 46 -26.88 18.75 36.15
C LYS A 46 -26.07 19.69 35.28
N MET A 47 -26.75 20.27 34.29
CA MET A 47 -26.20 21.35 33.49
C MET A 47 -25.92 22.59 34.35
N LEU A 48 -24.84 23.29 34.05
CA LEU A 48 -24.48 24.57 34.65
C LEU A 48 -25.33 25.69 34.03
N LYS A 49 -25.95 26.50 34.89
CA LYS A 49 -26.72 27.66 34.43
C LYS A 49 -25.81 28.89 34.31
N ILE A 50 -25.70 29.45 33.12
CA ILE A 50 -24.96 30.71 32.87
C ILE A 50 -25.94 31.71 32.26
N GLY A 51 -26.25 32.78 33.01
CA GLY A 51 -27.34 33.70 32.66
C GLY A 51 -28.70 32.97 32.60
N ASN A 52 -29.37 33.05 31.45
CA ASN A 52 -30.64 32.35 31.19
C ASN A 52 -30.46 30.99 30.48
N GLY A 53 -29.24 30.62 30.11
CA GLY A 53 -28.93 29.36 29.42
C GLY A 53 -28.44 28.26 30.36
N TYR A 54 -28.60 27.01 29.94
CA TYR A 54 -28.03 25.82 30.59
C TYR A 54 -26.97 25.21 29.68
N TYR A 55 -25.79 24.96 30.22
CA TYR A 55 -24.59 24.52 29.50
C TYR A 55 -23.98 23.31 30.21
N GLY A 56 -23.51 22.31 29.47
CA GLY A 56 -23.05 21.05 30.07
C GLY A 56 -23.19 19.86 29.12
N TYR A 57 -23.31 18.67 29.70
CA TYR A 57 -23.15 17.37 29.02
C TYR A 57 -23.98 17.24 27.74
N SER A 58 -23.29 17.12 26.60
CA SER A 58 -23.89 16.69 25.33
C SER A 58 -24.31 15.23 25.45
N THR A 59 -25.62 14.96 25.43
CA THR A 59 -26.14 13.61 25.17
C THR A 59 -26.44 13.48 23.68
N ALA A 60 -26.47 12.23 23.17
CA ALA A 60 -26.96 11.93 21.82
C ALA A 60 -28.39 12.45 21.54
N THR A 61 -29.13 12.85 22.58
CA THR A 61 -30.51 13.35 22.52
C THR A 61 -30.65 14.85 22.81
N ASN A 62 -29.60 15.54 23.25
CA ASN A 62 -29.67 16.95 23.64
C ASN A 62 -28.40 17.70 23.22
N SER A 63 -28.26 17.76 21.90
CA SER A 63 -27.06 18.18 21.19
C SER A 63 -26.95 19.69 20.97
N ASP A 64 -27.93 20.45 21.46
CA ASP A 64 -27.99 21.91 21.33
C ASP A 64 -27.23 22.63 22.46
N ASN A 65 -26.71 21.88 23.44
CA ASN A 65 -26.01 22.43 24.59
C ASN A 65 -24.51 22.17 24.52
N ALA A 66 -23.79 23.29 24.55
CA ALA A 66 -22.41 23.40 24.15
C ALA A 66 -21.44 23.19 25.33
N GLY A 67 -21.03 21.95 25.64
CA GLY A 67 -19.81 21.79 26.45
C GLY A 67 -19.32 20.42 26.87
N THR A 68 -18.09 20.39 27.37
CA THR A 68 -17.37 19.19 27.86
C THR A 68 -16.94 19.37 29.33
N TYR A 69 -16.83 18.25 30.06
CA TYR A 69 -16.27 18.20 31.41
C TYR A 69 -15.03 17.32 31.40
N GLN A 70 -13.90 17.86 31.84
CA GLN A 70 -12.60 17.19 31.76
C GLN A 70 -11.94 17.14 33.13
N CYS A 71 -11.55 15.95 33.57
CA CYS A 71 -10.85 15.74 34.83
C CYS A 71 -9.35 15.87 34.60
N VAL A 72 -8.78 17.02 34.95
CA VAL A 72 -7.35 17.27 34.81
C VAL A 72 -6.63 16.85 36.09
N GLY A 73 -5.74 15.85 35.98
CA GLY A 73 -4.94 15.35 37.10
C GLY A 73 -3.95 16.40 37.65
N SER A 74 -2.99 15.98 38.49
CA SER A 74 -2.00 16.90 39.08
C SER A 74 -0.92 17.39 38.10
N ARG A 75 -0.85 16.85 36.88
CA ARG A 75 0.16 17.20 35.86
C ARG A 75 -0.08 18.59 35.25
N ASN A 76 0.99 19.21 34.75
CA ASN A 76 0.91 20.49 34.06
C ASN A 76 0.21 20.33 32.70
N ILE A 77 -0.93 21.01 32.53
CA ILE A 77 -1.73 20.99 31.29
C ILE A 77 -0.98 21.55 30.07
N ALA A 78 0.09 22.32 30.27
CA ALA A 78 0.91 22.87 29.19
C ALA A 78 1.85 21.85 28.53
N ASN A 79 2.07 20.67 29.13
CA ASN A 79 3.26 19.85 28.82
C ASN A 79 3.06 18.64 27.91
N THR A 80 1.89 18.43 27.29
CA THR A 80 1.66 17.27 26.41
C THR A 80 0.56 17.61 25.39
N LYS A 81 0.59 16.98 24.19
CA LYS A 81 -0.65 16.74 23.44
C LYS A 81 -1.58 15.99 24.39
N SER A 82 -2.48 16.72 25.02
CA SER A 82 -3.08 16.28 26.28
C SER A 82 -4.39 15.57 25.97
N VAL A 83 -4.79 14.65 26.84
CA VAL A 83 -6.14 14.07 26.82
C VAL A 83 -7.21 15.18 26.74
N LEU A 84 -6.91 16.38 27.27
CA LEU A 84 -7.78 17.54 27.13
C LEU A 84 -8.01 17.99 25.68
N GLU A 85 -6.96 18.09 24.84
CA GLU A 85 -7.12 18.47 23.43
C GLU A 85 -7.97 17.44 22.67
N HIS A 86 -7.71 16.17 22.93
CA HIS A 86 -8.48 15.05 22.40
C HIS A 86 -9.96 15.14 22.76
N GLU A 87 -10.26 15.34 24.03
CA GLU A 87 -11.62 15.32 24.52
C GLU A 87 -12.40 16.60 24.14
N ILE A 88 -11.71 17.72 23.93
CA ILE A 88 -12.28 18.90 23.28
C ILE A 88 -12.61 18.59 21.81
N ALA A 89 -11.73 17.88 21.10
CA ALA A 89 -11.93 17.58 19.68
C ALA A 89 -13.19 16.74 19.43
N HIS A 90 -13.62 15.90 20.38
CA HIS A 90 -14.90 15.18 20.29
C HIS A 90 -16.12 16.10 20.15
N TYR A 91 -16.05 17.32 20.69
CA TYR A 91 -17.12 18.31 20.50
C TYR A 91 -17.26 18.76 19.04
N PHE A 92 -16.12 18.88 18.36
CA PHE A 92 -16.05 19.43 17.01
C PHE A 92 -16.21 18.38 15.93
N LEU A 93 -15.67 17.18 16.17
CA LEU A 93 -15.49 16.15 15.15
C LEU A 93 -16.43 14.95 15.33
N GLY A 94 -17.10 14.79 16.47
CA GLY A 94 -18.02 13.69 16.75
C GLY A 94 -17.55 12.77 17.89
N GLY A 95 -18.31 11.71 18.17
CA GLY A 95 -17.96 10.74 19.22
C GLY A 95 -16.78 9.84 18.85
N ASN A 96 -16.63 8.71 19.56
CA ASN A 96 -15.54 7.76 19.34
C ASN A 96 -15.52 7.17 17.93
N GLU A 97 -16.66 7.12 17.24
CA GLU A 97 -16.78 6.72 15.83
C GLU A 97 -15.97 7.60 14.87
N PHE A 98 -15.54 8.79 15.33
CA PHE A 98 -14.82 9.75 14.52
C PHE A 98 -13.31 9.80 14.76
N HIS A 99 -12.71 8.90 15.53
CA HIS A 99 -11.24 8.79 15.52
C HIS A 99 -10.74 8.65 14.08
N THR A 100 -9.70 9.42 13.73
CA THR A 100 -9.24 9.60 12.34
C THR A 100 -7.88 8.97 12.11
N SER A 101 -6.91 9.22 12.99
CA SER A 101 -5.50 8.85 12.80
C SER A 101 -4.85 8.33 14.08
N GLY A 102 -5.58 7.46 14.77
CA GLY A 102 -5.16 6.85 16.03
C GLY A 102 -5.98 7.32 17.22
N GLY A 103 -5.55 6.88 18.40
CA GLY A 103 -6.20 7.22 19.66
C GLY A 103 -7.50 6.47 19.98
N ASN A 104 -7.93 5.61 19.07
CA ASN A 104 -9.01 4.68 19.29
C ASN A 104 -8.77 3.75 20.50
N HIS A 105 -9.83 3.52 21.29
CA HIS A 105 -9.87 2.64 22.45
C HIS A 105 -10.55 1.30 22.13
N ILE A 106 -9.97 0.18 22.61
CA ILE A 106 -10.41 -1.21 22.36
C ILE A 106 -11.68 -1.60 23.15
N GLY A 107 -12.62 -0.68 23.33
CA GLY A 107 -13.80 -0.88 24.20
C GLY A 107 -15.13 -0.46 23.60
N ASP A 108 -15.15 -0.08 22.33
CA ASP A 108 -16.38 0.20 21.60
C ASP A 108 -16.62 -0.85 20.50
N SER A 109 -17.86 -0.93 20.02
CA SER A 109 -18.26 -1.87 18.97
C SER A 109 -18.16 -1.26 17.57
N PHE A 110 -17.46 -0.14 17.41
CA PHE A 110 -17.30 0.52 16.11
C PHE A 110 -16.25 -0.18 15.27
N THR A 111 -16.41 -0.07 13.96
CA THR A 111 -15.53 -0.73 12.99
C THR A 111 -14.38 0.20 12.62
N ASN A 112 -13.16 -0.29 12.73
CA ASN A 112 -11.95 0.34 12.20
C ASN A 112 -11.87 0.11 10.69
N THR A 113 -11.38 1.08 9.94
CA THR A 113 -11.19 0.97 8.49
C THR A 113 -10.07 0.01 8.10
N PHE A 114 -9.06 -0.12 8.95
CA PHE A 114 -7.90 -0.98 8.72
C PHE A 114 -7.89 -2.15 9.71
N LEU A 115 -7.05 -3.16 9.43
CA LEU A 115 -6.88 -4.34 10.28
C LEU A 115 -6.50 -3.93 11.71
N GLY A 116 -5.61 -2.93 11.80
CA GLY A 116 -5.13 -2.36 13.05
C GLY A 116 -5.42 -0.87 13.17
N VAL A 117 -5.21 -0.37 14.38
CA VAL A 117 -5.35 1.06 14.66
C VAL A 117 -4.21 1.85 14.01
N GLN A 118 -4.54 2.97 13.38
CA GLN A 118 -3.56 3.84 12.72
C GLN A 118 -2.86 4.71 13.77
N MET A 119 -1.93 4.12 14.51
CA MET A 119 -1.25 4.74 15.65
C MET A 119 -0.14 5.69 15.20
N GLY A 120 -0.05 6.89 15.77
CA GLY A 120 1.06 7.81 15.47
C GLY A 120 0.80 8.77 14.32
N GLY A 121 -0.41 8.78 13.74
CA GLY A 121 -0.80 9.77 12.73
C GLY A 121 -0.87 11.20 13.27
N TYR A 122 -1.69 12.10 12.75
CA TYR A 122 -1.84 13.40 13.38
C TYR A 122 -3.19 14.03 13.09
N GLY A 123 -3.64 14.89 14.01
CA GLY A 123 -5.03 15.34 14.12
C GLY A 123 -5.42 15.60 15.57
N GLY A 124 -6.58 16.22 15.78
CA GLY A 124 -7.11 16.65 17.06
C GLY A 124 -7.63 15.52 17.96
N LEU A 125 -8.09 14.40 17.40
CA LEU A 125 -8.65 13.27 18.16
C LEU A 125 -7.57 12.23 18.57
N PHE A 126 -6.80 12.55 19.63
CA PHE A 126 -5.75 11.71 20.30
C PHE A 126 -4.72 10.99 19.42
N GLY A 127 -3.68 10.43 20.05
CA GLY A 127 -2.74 9.47 19.45
C GLY A 127 -1.75 10.01 18.42
N GLY A 128 -1.94 11.23 17.92
CA GLY A 128 -1.12 11.71 16.82
C GLY A 128 0.23 12.33 17.19
N GLY A 129 1.23 12.11 16.35
CA GLY A 129 2.60 12.60 16.44
C GLY A 129 2.83 14.08 16.14
N LEU A 130 1.90 14.79 15.49
CA LEU A 130 1.89 16.26 15.45
C LEU A 130 0.80 16.84 16.36
N ARG A 131 1.06 18.02 16.92
CA ARG A 131 0.11 18.77 17.78
C ARG A 131 -0.92 19.59 17.01
N SER A 132 -0.68 19.91 15.75
CA SER A 132 -1.63 20.63 14.90
C SER A 132 -2.78 19.71 14.45
N CYS A 133 -3.91 20.30 14.02
CA CYS A 133 -4.89 19.58 13.23
C CYS A 133 -4.31 19.19 11.86
N ASN A 134 -5.01 18.31 11.14
CA ASN A 134 -4.69 17.97 9.75
C ASN A 134 -5.70 18.62 8.78
N GLY A 135 -5.38 18.59 7.49
CA GLY A 135 -6.21 19.11 6.39
C GLY A 135 -7.57 18.45 6.29
N TYR A 136 -7.67 17.14 6.55
CA TYR A 136 -8.95 16.42 6.57
C TYR A 136 -9.92 16.95 7.64
N GLU A 137 -9.47 17.08 8.88
CA GLU A 137 -10.24 17.63 10.00
C GLU A 137 -10.62 19.07 9.72
N ARG A 138 -9.68 19.87 9.22
CA ARG A 138 -9.89 21.25 8.82
C ARG A 138 -10.98 21.38 7.76
N TRP A 139 -10.90 20.59 6.69
CA TRP A 139 -11.89 20.53 5.62
C TRP A 139 -13.28 20.17 6.19
N ARG A 140 -13.33 19.14 7.04
CA ARG A 140 -14.58 18.69 7.65
C ARG A 140 -15.19 19.71 8.60
N LEU A 141 -14.35 20.49 9.28
CA LEU A 141 -14.79 21.55 10.18
C LEU A 141 -15.17 22.85 9.44
N GLY A 142 -14.95 22.90 8.11
CA GLY A 142 -15.10 24.12 7.33
C GLY A 142 -14.11 25.21 7.76
N TRP A 143 -12.98 24.82 8.34
CA TRP A 143 -11.96 25.76 8.79
C TRP A 143 -11.11 26.18 7.60
N HIS A 144 -11.29 27.39 7.11
CA HIS A 144 -10.40 27.97 6.10
C HIS A 144 -10.24 29.46 6.36
N PRO A 145 -9.16 30.09 5.87
CA PRO A 145 -8.97 31.53 5.97
C PRO A 145 -10.14 32.20 5.22
N ALA A 146 -10.63 33.32 5.76
CA ALA A 146 -11.84 33.97 5.25
C ALA A 146 -11.70 34.47 3.79
N ASN A 147 -10.46 34.64 3.32
CA ASN A 147 -10.11 35.10 1.99
C ASN A 147 -9.83 33.97 0.99
N ASN A 148 -9.92 32.70 1.39
CA ASN A 148 -9.77 31.60 0.45
C ASN A 148 -10.98 31.50 -0.48
N THR A 149 -10.70 31.19 -1.75
CA THR A 149 -11.73 30.95 -2.77
C THR A 149 -12.23 29.51 -2.72
N TYR A 150 -11.37 28.58 -2.30
CA TYR A 150 -11.66 27.15 -2.24
C TYR A 150 -11.60 26.65 -0.79
N GLN A 151 -12.43 25.65 -0.45
CA GLN A 151 -12.39 25.02 0.88
C GLN A 151 -11.06 24.32 1.13
N ILE A 152 -10.53 23.66 0.10
CA ILE A 152 -9.16 23.13 0.05
C ILE A 152 -8.44 23.96 -1.01
N GLU A 153 -7.46 24.75 -0.57
CA GLU A 153 -6.72 25.68 -1.43
C GLU A 153 -5.22 25.44 -1.26
N CYS A 154 -4.46 25.75 -2.30
CA CYS A 154 -3.01 25.84 -2.23
C CYS A 154 -2.55 27.09 -2.98
N ASP A 155 -2.13 28.13 -2.24
CA ASP A 155 -1.66 29.42 -2.78
C ASP A 155 -2.62 30.04 -3.82
N GLY A 156 -3.90 30.14 -3.47
CA GLY A 156 -4.95 30.69 -4.35
C GLY A 156 -5.48 29.73 -5.42
N GLN A 157 -4.91 28.53 -5.56
CA GLN A 157 -5.37 27.51 -6.50
C GLN A 157 -6.25 26.47 -5.81
N ASN A 158 -7.19 25.85 -6.55
CA ASN A 158 -7.99 24.74 -6.02
C ASN A 158 -7.07 23.55 -5.69
N GLY A 159 -6.93 23.24 -4.40
CA GLY A 159 -6.11 22.15 -3.89
C GLY A 159 -6.77 20.78 -4.03
N GLU A 160 -8.05 20.71 -4.41
CA GLU A 160 -8.78 19.46 -4.61
C GLU A 160 -8.70 18.95 -6.06
N ILE A 161 -8.25 17.70 -6.21
CA ILE A 161 -8.13 16.99 -7.48
C ILE A 161 -9.04 15.76 -7.44
N ASN A 162 -10.26 15.91 -7.94
CA ASN A 162 -11.29 14.86 -7.91
C ASN A 162 -11.31 13.92 -9.13
N THR A 163 -10.60 14.27 -10.19
CA THR A 163 -10.55 13.49 -11.44
C THR A 163 -9.14 13.49 -12.01
N GLN A 164 -8.82 12.42 -12.76
CA GLN A 164 -7.62 12.39 -13.61
C GLN A 164 -7.65 13.56 -14.59
N PHE A 165 -6.46 14.02 -15.00
CA PHE A 165 -6.27 15.11 -15.96
C PHE A 165 -5.01 14.86 -16.78
N SER A 166 -4.95 15.42 -17.99
CA SER A 166 -3.76 15.37 -18.84
C SER A 166 -2.75 16.46 -18.48
N GLY A 167 -1.46 16.16 -18.62
CA GLY A 167 -0.38 17.08 -18.32
C GLY A 167 -0.04 17.18 -16.83
N GLU A 168 0.59 18.28 -16.45
CA GLU A 168 1.10 18.51 -15.09
C GLU A 168 0.39 19.71 -14.45
N ARG A 169 -0.03 19.57 -13.18
CA ARG A 169 -0.46 20.68 -12.32
C ARG A 169 0.65 21.01 -11.33
N ILE A 170 0.91 22.30 -11.13
CA ILE A 170 2.01 22.79 -10.28
C ILE A 170 1.44 23.66 -9.18
N PHE A 171 1.76 23.31 -7.94
CA PHE A 171 1.34 24.00 -6.73
C PHE A 171 2.56 24.54 -5.97
N ASN A 172 2.38 25.69 -5.32
CA ASN A 172 3.32 26.22 -4.34
C ASN A 172 2.75 25.95 -2.95
N LEU A 173 3.16 24.87 -2.32
CA LEU A 173 2.65 24.42 -1.03
C LEU A 173 3.37 25.16 0.11
N ARG A 174 2.73 26.22 0.62
CA ARG A 174 3.22 27.00 1.78
C ARG A 174 2.89 26.27 3.09
N ASP A 175 3.36 26.82 4.21
CA ASP A 175 3.12 26.24 5.54
C ASP A 175 1.63 26.08 5.87
N PHE A 176 1.19 24.83 6.05
CA PHE A 176 -0.19 24.45 6.32
C PHE A 176 -0.77 25.18 7.55
N VAL A 177 0.02 25.36 8.61
CA VAL A 177 -0.50 25.93 9.86
C VAL A 177 -0.76 27.42 9.74
N THR A 178 0.08 28.16 9.00
CA THR A 178 -0.09 29.61 8.84
C THR A 178 -0.95 30.01 7.65
N THR A 179 -0.92 29.27 6.54
CA THR A 179 -1.68 29.60 5.33
C THR A 179 -2.91 28.73 5.15
N GLY A 180 -2.85 27.49 5.62
CA GLY A 180 -3.88 26.49 5.37
C GLY A 180 -3.81 25.81 4.03
N ASP A 181 -2.70 25.95 3.32
CA ASP A 181 -2.53 25.30 2.04
C ASP A 181 -2.47 23.78 2.21
N ALA A 182 -3.27 23.07 1.42
CA ALA A 182 -3.26 21.62 1.34
C ALA A 182 -3.61 21.16 -0.07
N ILE A 183 -3.17 19.96 -0.43
CA ILE A 183 -3.56 19.29 -1.68
C ILE A 183 -4.26 17.98 -1.31
N ARG A 184 -5.44 17.73 -1.89
CA ARG A 184 -6.22 16.50 -1.73
C ARG A 184 -6.46 15.86 -3.08
N ILE A 185 -5.98 14.64 -3.29
CA ILE A 185 -6.01 13.94 -4.58
C ILE A 185 -6.85 12.68 -4.44
N LYS A 186 -7.94 12.57 -5.21
CA LYS A 186 -8.82 11.40 -5.23
C LYS A 186 -8.23 10.27 -6.08
N TYR A 187 -8.25 9.04 -5.57
CA TYR A 187 -7.96 7.85 -6.38
C TYR A 187 -9.14 7.49 -7.30
N PRO A 188 -8.87 7.11 -8.55
CA PRO A 188 -9.93 6.91 -9.56
C PRO A 188 -10.65 5.56 -9.45
N TYR A 189 -10.06 4.56 -8.80
CA TYR A 189 -10.54 3.18 -8.84
C TYR A 189 -10.89 2.64 -7.45
N LYS A 190 -11.89 1.74 -7.42
CA LYS A 190 -12.36 1.04 -6.24
C LYS A 190 -12.90 -0.34 -6.61
N ASP A 191 -12.90 -1.28 -5.66
CA ASP A 191 -13.27 -2.67 -5.92
C ASP A 191 -14.75 -2.84 -6.29
N THR A 192 -15.61 -2.07 -5.63
CA THR A 192 -17.07 -2.11 -5.82
C THR A 192 -17.67 -0.72 -5.62
N GLU A 193 -18.94 -0.53 -5.99
CA GLU A 193 -19.66 0.73 -5.72
C GLU A 193 -19.75 1.06 -4.22
N TYR A 194 -19.73 0.04 -3.35
CA TYR A 194 -19.81 0.16 -1.88
C TYR A 194 -18.46 0.40 -1.22
N SER A 195 -17.35 0.11 -1.90
CA SER A 195 -16.01 0.39 -1.40
C SER A 195 -15.82 1.90 -1.22
N SER A 196 -15.19 2.28 -0.11
CA SER A 196 -15.00 3.69 0.23
C SER A 196 -14.06 4.39 -0.73
N GLU A 197 -14.37 5.65 -1.05
CA GLU A 197 -13.47 6.51 -1.83
C GLU A 197 -12.16 6.72 -1.08
N GLN A 198 -11.05 6.87 -1.81
CA GLN A 198 -9.74 7.08 -1.20
C GLN A 198 -9.06 8.33 -1.74
N TYR A 199 -8.27 8.99 -0.89
CA TYR A 199 -7.57 10.22 -1.22
C TYR A 199 -6.15 10.23 -0.64
N ILE A 200 -5.22 10.93 -1.28
CA ILE A 200 -3.96 11.37 -0.65
C ILE A 200 -4.11 12.83 -0.24
N TRP A 201 -3.63 13.15 0.96
CA TRP A 201 -3.42 14.52 1.44
C TRP A 201 -1.94 14.88 1.46
N LEU A 202 -1.63 16.13 1.15
CA LEU A 202 -0.28 16.70 1.24
C LEU A 202 -0.31 18.01 1.99
N GLU A 203 0.52 18.11 3.03
CA GLU A 203 0.58 19.26 3.93
C GLU A 203 2.05 19.59 4.22
N ASN A 204 2.44 20.84 3.99
CA ASN A 204 3.78 21.30 4.37
C ASN A 204 3.73 21.81 5.81
N HIS A 205 4.39 21.13 6.73
CA HIS A 205 4.52 21.59 8.12
C HIS A 205 5.91 22.17 8.35
N GLN A 206 5.96 23.33 9.00
CA GLN A 206 7.23 24.00 9.34
C GLN A 206 7.74 23.69 10.74
N CYS A 207 7.03 22.86 11.50
CA CYS A 207 7.44 22.22 12.76
C CYS A 207 8.38 23.07 13.63
N GLY A 208 7.80 23.94 14.46
CA GLY A 208 8.53 24.79 15.41
C GLY A 208 9.14 26.05 14.80
N LYS A 209 9.09 26.25 13.47
CA LYS A 209 9.61 27.47 12.80
C LYS A 209 8.58 28.56 12.52
N ASN A 210 7.29 28.29 12.77
CA ASN A 210 6.17 29.19 12.43
C ASN A 210 5.56 29.91 13.65
N ASP A 211 6.15 29.76 14.84
CA ASP A 211 5.63 30.31 16.11
C ASP A 211 4.18 29.89 16.42
N LYS A 212 3.74 28.72 15.91
CA LYS A 212 2.42 28.12 16.16
C LYS A 212 2.51 26.79 16.92
N LEU A 213 1.36 26.22 17.26
CA LEU A 213 1.24 24.87 17.81
C LEU A 213 1.44 23.83 16.69
N ASP A 214 2.64 23.82 16.12
CA ASP A 214 3.08 22.93 15.05
C ASP A 214 4.38 22.29 15.50
N ASN A 215 4.29 21.25 16.30
CA ASN A 215 5.46 20.58 16.86
C ASN A 215 5.11 19.10 17.01
N TYR A 216 6.16 18.30 17.08
CA TYR A 216 6.03 16.89 17.40
C TYR A 216 5.39 16.71 18.79
N GLY A 217 4.64 15.63 18.98
CA GLY A 217 4.11 15.21 20.27
C GLY A 217 5.27 15.07 21.26
N PHE A 218 5.05 15.12 22.57
CA PHE A 218 6.11 14.84 23.56
C PHE A 218 7.48 15.57 23.37
N ILE A 219 7.55 16.68 22.61
CA ILE A 219 8.81 17.38 22.26
C ILE A 219 9.59 17.91 23.47
N ASN A 220 8.95 17.98 24.64
CA ASN A 220 9.56 18.43 25.89
C ASN A 220 10.18 17.29 26.70
N GLU A 221 10.09 16.04 26.22
CA GLU A 221 10.68 14.86 26.88
C GLU A 221 12.14 14.72 26.44
N ASN A 222 13.04 14.40 27.38
CA ASN A 222 14.51 14.48 27.19
C ASN A 222 15.08 13.61 26.07
N CYS A 223 14.30 12.66 25.56
CA CYS A 223 14.68 11.74 24.51
C CYS A 223 13.97 12.01 23.19
N ARG A 224 13.30 13.16 23.07
CA ARG A 224 12.63 13.62 21.86
C ARG A 224 13.23 14.96 21.46
N ASN A 225 14.13 14.95 20.48
CA ASN A 225 14.93 16.13 20.12
C ASN A 225 14.72 16.62 18.69
N PHE A 226 13.63 16.25 18.03
CA PHE A 226 13.48 16.49 16.60
C PHE A 226 12.16 17.17 16.28
N ASN A 227 12.25 18.26 15.53
CA ASN A 227 11.20 18.80 14.70
C ASN A 227 11.82 18.88 13.31
N GLN A 228 11.24 18.19 12.34
CA GLN A 228 11.71 18.25 10.96
C GLN A 228 10.60 18.81 10.07
N PRO A 229 10.80 20.02 9.50
CA PRO A 229 9.94 20.56 8.46
C PRO A 229 9.96 19.69 7.21
N GLY A 230 8.82 19.60 6.52
CA GLY A 230 8.68 18.85 5.28
C GLY A 230 7.24 18.67 4.88
N ILE A 231 7.01 17.83 3.87
CA ILE A 231 5.67 17.49 3.40
C ILE A 231 5.24 16.19 4.06
N PHE A 232 4.17 16.27 4.84
CA PHE A 232 3.49 15.11 5.42
C PHE A 232 2.39 14.64 4.50
N CYS A 233 2.26 13.32 4.39
CA CYS A 233 1.29 12.68 3.50
C CYS A 233 0.49 11.61 4.24
N TYR A 234 -0.78 11.48 3.91
CA TYR A 234 -1.63 10.40 4.44
C TYR A 234 -2.77 10.06 3.49
N TYR A 235 -3.23 8.82 3.58
CA TYR A 235 -4.47 8.37 2.98
C TYR A 235 -5.67 8.86 3.81
N GLN A 236 -6.74 9.25 3.14
CA GLN A 236 -8.10 9.31 3.69
C GLN A 236 -8.93 8.22 3.02
N VAL A 237 -9.70 7.47 3.81
CA VAL A 237 -10.69 6.50 3.32
C VAL A 237 -12.10 6.95 3.73
N GLY A 238 -12.99 7.11 2.77
CA GLY A 238 -14.41 7.43 2.99
C GLY A 238 -14.65 8.71 3.81
N LYS A 239 -15.79 8.70 4.52
CA LYS A 239 -16.30 9.82 5.35
C LYS A 239 -16.37 11.15 4.57
N ASP A 240 -16.90 11.08 3.35
CA ASP A 240 -17.02 12.23 2.45
C ASP A 240 -18.22 13.15 2.75
N ILE A 241 -19.20 12.65 3.51
CA ILE A 241 -20.45 13.36 3.79
C ILE A 241 -20.23 14.33 4.96
N LEU A 242 -20.17 15.62 4.64
CA LEU A 242 -20.00 16.69 5.63
C LEU A 242 -21.33 17.10 6.29
N GLU A 243 -22.41 17.10 5.51
CA GLU A 243 -23.73 17.56 5.94
C GLU A 243 -24.82 16.59 5.49
N SER A 244 -25.77 16.29 6.38
CA SER A 244 -26.93 15.46 6.10
C SER A 244 -28.00 15.66 7.17
N THR A 245 -29.25 15.33 6.84
CA THR A 245 -30.30 15.19 7.86
C THR A 245 -30.19 13.88 8.65
N ASP A 246 -29.45 12.90 8.13
CA ASP A 246 -29.12 11.64 8.82
C ASP A 246 -27.71 11.71 9.44
N ILE A 247 -27.67 11.74 10.77
CA ILE A 247 -26.43 11.82 11.54
C ILE A 247 -25.50 10.61 11.32
N ASN A 248 -26.04 9.44 10.95
CA ASN A 248 -25.23 8.24 10.73
C ASN A 248 -24.45 8.29 9.42
N LEU A 249 -24.86 9.14 8.47
CA LEU A 249 -24.11 9.40 7.24
C LEU A 249 -22.94 10.34 7.49
N ILE A 250 -23.08 11.26 8.45
CA ILE A 250 -22.04 12.23 8.82
C ILE A 250 -21.00 11.59 9.76
N TYR A 251 -21.46 10.78 10.71
CA TYR A 251 -20.65 10.09 11.71
C TYR A 251 -20.83 8.57 11.58
N PRO A 252 -20.33 7.95 10.49
CA PRO A 252 -20.51 6.54 10.26
C PRO A 252 -19.74 5.72 11.31
N ARG A 253 -20.47 4.85 12.01
CA ARG A 253 -19.93 3.93 13.03
C ARG A 253 -19.11 2.77 12.47
N ASN A 254 -19.07 2.65 11.13
CA ASN A 254 -18.44 1.55 10.43
C ASN A 254 -17.13 1.91 9.70
N GLU A 255 -16.55 3.10 9.95
CA GLU A 255 -15.32 3.60 9.32
C GLU A 255 -14.50 4.51 10.26
N LYS A 256 -14.08 3.99 11.41
CA LYS A 256 -13.19 4.68 12.36
C LYS A 256 -11.72 4.49 11.96
N ASP A 257 -10.83 5.38 12.41
CA ASP A 257 -9.41 5.43 12.05
C ASP A 257 -9.19 5.40 10.55
N ASN A 258 -9.89 6.30 9.85
CA ASN A 258 -9.97 6.30 8.40
C ASN A 258 -8.79 7.01 7.71
N LEU A 259 -7.81 7.50 8.47
CA LEU A 259 -6.58 8.10 7.96
C LEU A 259 -5.38 7.20 8.26
N ARG A 260 -4.54 6.95 7.25
CA ARG A 260 -3.31 6.15 7.36
C ARG A 260 -2.12 6.92 6.81
N GLN A 261 -1.06 7.04 7.60
CA GLN A 261 0.11 7.83 7.21
C GLN A 261 0.90 7.19 6.07
N ILE A 262 1.41 8.06 5.20
CA ILE A 262 2.37 7.75 4.14
C ILE A 262 3.71 8.34 4.58
N SER A 263 4.47 7.54 5.35
CA SER A 263 5.79 7.95 5.85
C SER A 263 6.85 7.90 4.75
N ALA A 264 7.74 8.89 4.69
CA ALA A 264 8.87 8.93 3.76
C ALA A 264 9.92 7.84 4.03
N GLU A 265 9.82 7.13 5.15
CA GLU A 265 10.71 6.02 5.47
C GLU A 265 10.54 4.79 4.56
N GLY A 266 9.33 4.62 4.03
CA GLY A 266 8.91 3.42 3.33
C GLY A 266 8.10 2.45 4.19
N ASN A 267 7.39 1.55 3.51
CA ASN A 267 6.72 0.41 4.08
C ASN A 267 7.64 -0.83 3.97
N TYR A 268 7.66 -1.65 5.04
CA TYR A 268 8.52 -2.81 5.14
C TYR A 268 7.78 -4.03 5.67
N ASN A 269 8.28 -5.21 5.29
CA ASN A 269 8.11 -6.39 6.12
C ASN A 269 9.05 -6.27 7.33
N VAL A 270 8.53 -6.54 8.52
CA VAL A 270 9.27 -6.32 9.78
C VAL A 270 9.26 -7.56 10.66
N ASN A 271 10.31 -7.72 11.46
CA ASN A 271 10.40 -8.73 12.51
C ASN A 271 10.54 -8.06 13.87
N GLN A 272 9.85 -8.57 14.90
CA GLN A 272 10.14 -8.14 16.26
C GLN A 272 11.41 -8.82 16.76
N ILE A 273 12.41 -8.03 17.14
CA ILE A 273 13.74 -8.52 17.57
C ILE A 273 14.00 -8.36 19.06
N GLY A 274 13.06 -7.79 19.81
CA GLY A 274 13.16 -7.71 21.27
C GLY A 274 12.24 -6.69 21.91
N MET A 275 12.50 -6.45 23.19
CA MET A 275 11.92 -5.36 23.97
C MET A 275 13.03 -4.37 24.33
N TYR A 276 12.75 -3.08 24.26
CA TYR A 276 13.69 -2.00 24.51
C TYR A 276 13.18 -1.09 25.63
N ASN A 277 14.04 -0.81 26.61
CA ASN A 277 13.72 0.14 27.66
C ASN A 277 13.71 1.55 27.07
N ASP A 278 12.51 2.10 26.99
CA ASP A 278 12.30 3.44 26.45
C ASP A 278 12.46 4.49 27.56
N CYS A 279 12.87 5.68 27.16
CA CYS A 279 13.08 6.83 28.05
C CYS A 279 11.78 7.48 28.55
N LEU A 280 10.59 7.20 27.95
CA LEU A 280 9.34 7.66 28.54
C LEU A 280 9.02 6.87 29.81
N SER A 281 8.89 7.59 30.92
CA SER A 281 8.69 7.04 32.26
C SER A 281 7.43 6.17 32.42
N TRP A 282 6.48 6.23 31.49
CA TRP A 282 5.24 5.45 31.52
C TRP A 282 5.28 4.17 30.66
N ALA A 283 6.36 3.93 29.89
CA ALA A 283 6.51 2.71 29.08
C ALA A 283 6.54 1.41 29.93
N GLY A 284 6.65 1.55 31.26
CA GLY A 284 6.69 0.43 32.19
C GLY A 284 8.05 -0.28 32.19
N PRO A 285 8.28 -1.20 33.15
CA PRO A 285 9.58 -1.84 33.35
C PRO A 285 10.00 -2.77 32.19
N ASN A 286 9.06 -3.18 31.34
CA ASN A 286 9.30 -4.12 30.25
C ASN A 286 9.68 -3.43 28.93
N GLY A 287 9.63 -2.09 28.87
CA GLY A 287 9.94 -1.33 27.66
C GLY A 287 8.91 -1.50 26.54
N ARG A 288 9.28 -1.11 25.31
CA ARG A 288 8.46 -1.28 24.09
C ARG A 288 9.14 -2.20 23.07
N PRO A 289 8.37 -2.85 22.19
CA PRO A 289 8.89 -3.70 21.14
C PRO A 289 9.89 -2.99 20.22
N ARG A 290 10.97 -3.69 19.87
CA ARG A 290 11.91 -3.29 18.81
C ARG A 290 11.67 -4.11 17.56
N PHE A 291 11.65 -3.45 16.42
CA PHE A 291 11.47 -4.09 15.12
C PHE A 291 12.71 -3.92 14.24
N GLU A 292 12.93 -4.89 13.35
CA GLU A 292 13.91 -4.82 12.28
C GLU A 292 13.19 -4.75 10.93
N TYR A 293 13.61 -3.81 10.08
CA TYR A 293 13.13 -3.71 8.70
C TYR A 293 13.89 -4.72 7.83
N ILE A 294 13.17 -5.71 7.31
CA ILE A 294 13.75 -6.88 6.63
C ILE A 294 13.81 -6.66 5.12
N SER A 295 12.68 -6.28 4.52
CA SER A 295 12.58 -6.01 3.09
C SER A 295 11.51 -4.95 2.82
N GLN A 296 11.70 -4.18 1.74
CA GLN A 296 10.69 -3.23 1.29
C GLN A 296 9.43 -3.97 0.86
N ASN A 297 8.28 -3.43 1.24
CA ASN A 297 6.97 -3.89 0.81
C ASN A 297 6.08 -2.65 0.59
N PRO A 298 6.24 -1.95 -0.54
CA PRO A 298 5.65 -0.62 -0.76
C PRO A 298 4.14 -0.57 -0.63
N PHE A 299 3.44 -1.63 -1.03
CA PHE A 299 1.98 -1.69 -1.04
C PHE A 299 1.38 -2.18 0.28
N MET A 300 1.96 -3.22 0.87
CA MET A 300 1.33 -3.97 1.97
C MET A 300 2.13 -3.98 3.26
N GLY A 301 3.33 -3.40 3.27
CA GLY A 301 4.17 -3.31 4.45
C GLY A 301 3.60 -2.37 5.51
N VAL A 302 4.30 -2.34 6.64
CA VAL A 302 4.05 -1.39 7.74
C VAL A 302 5.16 -0.37 7.81
N ASN A 303 4.82 0.79 8.35
CA ASN A 303 5.75 1.77 8.89
C ASN A 303 5.48 1.91 10.39
N ASP A 304 6.32 2.67 11.07
CA ASP A 304 6.23 2.91 12.51
C ASP A 304 4.99 3.70 12.95
N LEU A 305 4.40 4.51 12.06
CA LEU A 305 3.11 5.19 12.26
C LEU A 305 1.89 4.29 12.00
N THR A 306 2.08 2.97 12.05
CA THR A 306 1.00 1.99 11.98
C THR A 306 1.16 0.91 13.04
N GLU A 307 0.04 0.33 13.48
CA GLU A 307 0.08 -0.83 14.37
C GLU A 307 0.77 -2.03 13.69
N VAL A 308 1.69 -2.67 14.42
CA VAL A 308 2.46 -3.80 13.91
C VAL A 308 1.99 -5.10 14.52
N TYR A 309 1.64 -6.06 13.68
CA TYR A 309 1.28 -7.42 14.08
C TYR A 309 2.45 -8.38 13.89
N LYS A 310 2.80 -9.15 14.93
CA LYS A 310 3.80 -10.24 14.88
C LYS A 310 3.46 -11.32 13.85
N GLY A 311 2.17 -11.56 13.62
CA GLY A 311 1.70 -12.58 12.71
C GLY A 311 2.07 -14.01 13.13
N ASP A 312 1.98 -14.34 14.42
CA ASP A 312 2.34 -15.68 14.93
C ASP A 312 1.49 -16.78 14.29
N LEU A 313 2.13 -17.52 13.38
CA LEU A 313 1.51 -18.57 12.59
C LEU A 313 1.17 -19.83 13.42
N SER A 314 1.47 -19.89 14.72
CA SER A 314 0.98 -20.98 15.59
C SER A 314 -0.52 -20.85 15.88
N TYR A 315 -1.08 -19.64 15.80
CA TYR A 315 -2.51 -19.40 16.00
C TYR A 315 -3.32 -19.64 14.72
N PRO A 316 -4.56 -20.14 14.81
CA PRO A 316 -5.43 -20.33 13.64
C PRO A 316 -5.99 -19.01 13.10
N LYS A 317 -6.06 -17.97 13.94
CA LYS A 317 -6.51 -16.62 13.61
C LYS A 317 -5.61 -15.60 14.27
N LEU A 318 -5.42 -14.45 13.63
CA LEU A 318 -4.67 -13.34 14.20
C LEU A 318 -5.35 -12.90 15.49
N GLN A 319 -4.61 -12.94 16.60
CA GLN A 319 -5.13 -12.54 17.91
C GLN A 319 -4.57 -11.17 18.25
N HIS A 320 -5.43 -10.18 18.48
CA HIS A 320 -4.98 -8.83 18.86
C HIS A 320 -4.07 -8.89 20.09
N LEU A 321 -4.56 -9.33 21.26
CA LEU A 321 -3.86 -9.32 22.56
C LEU A 321 -2.42 -9.87 22.54
N TYR A 322 -2.14 -10.86 21.67
CA TYR A 322 -0.85 -11.55 21.63
C TYR A 322 0.05 -11.09 20.47
N ASN A 323 -0.53 -10.55 19.40
CA ASN A 323 0.20 -10.22 18.18
C ASN A 323 0.42 -8.73 17.94
N TYR A 324 -0.37 -7.84 18.53
CA TYR A 324 -0.25 -6.40 18.27
C TYR A 324 0.86 -5.74 19.11
N ASN A 325 1.55 -4.76 18.52
CA ASN A 325 2.67 -4.05 19.12
C ASN A 325 2.84 -2.65 18.53
N TYR A 326 3.36 -1.74 19.36
CA TYR A 326 3.82 -0.43 18.92
C TYR A 326 5.31 -0.47 18.62
N MET A 327 5.74 0.21 17.55
CA MET A 327 7.16 0.30 17.22
C MET A 327 7.86 1.27 18.19
N GLY A 328 8.43 0.72 19.27
CA GLY A 328 9.15 1.52 20.26
C GLY A 328 10.53 1.98 19.76
N SER A 329 11.19 1.12 18.98
CA SER A 329 12.43 1.43 18.26
C SER A 329 12.52 0.55 17.01
N LYS A 330 13.31 0.97 16.03
CA LYS A 330 13.52 0.25 14.76
C LYS A 330 14.99 0.13 14.41
N LEU A 331 15.36 -1.00 13.80
CA LEU A 331 16.67 -1.24 13.20
C LEU A 331 16.50 -1.29 11.67
N LYS A 332 17.26 -0.47 10.95
CA LYS A 332 17.24 -0.42 9.48
C LYS A 332 18.66 -0.41 8.97
N GLY A 333 19.05 -1.46 8.24
CA GLY A 333 20.42 -1.59 7.72
C GLY A 333 21.51 -1.58 8.81
N GLY A 334 21.21 -2.10 10.00
CA GLY A 334 22.12 -2.08 11.15
C GLY A 334 22.17 -0.76 11.93
N VAL A 335 21.45 0.28 11.49
CA VAL A 335 21.33 1.57 12.21
C VAL A 335 20.10 1.53 13.10
N LEU A 336 20.29 1.86 14.39
CA LEU A 336 19.23 1.92 15.39
C LEU A 336 18.58 3.31 15.39
N TYR A 337 17.25 3.33 15.44
CA TYR A 337 16.41 4.50 15.63
C TYR A 337 15.48 4.27 16.82
N ASP A 338 15.64 5.07 17.88
CA ASP A 338 14.95 4.90 19.16
C ASP A 338 14.33 6.21 19.70
N ASN A 339 14.07 7.17 18.80
CA ASN A 339 13.53 8.49 19.12
C ASN A 339 12.00 8.60 18.97
N PHE A 340 11.23 7.63 19.47
CA PHE A 340 9.75 7.58 19.34
C PHE A 340 9.21 7.42 17.92
N PRO A 341 9.66 6.40 17.17
CA PRO A 341 9.22 6.19 15.80
C PRO A 341 7.68 6.09 15.66
N TRP A 342 6.99 5.45 16.61
CA TRP A 342 5.51 5.35 16.58
C TRP A 342 4.72 6.67 16.68
N CYS A 343 5.38 7.82 16.77
CA CYS A 343 4.79 9.06 17.22
C CYS A 343 5.20 10.24 16.36
N VAL A 344 5.53 10.06 15.09
CA VAL A 344 6.20 11.02 14.21
C VAL A 344 7.63 11.34 14.67
N ASP A 345 8.60 11.03 13.82
CA ASP A 345 10.01 11.38 13.92
C ASP A 345 10.49 12.18 12.68
N ASP A 346 11.80 12.48 12.62
CA ASP A 346 12.41 13.29 11.55
C ASP A 346 12.52 12.57 10.20
N LEU A 347 12.16 11.30 10.13
CA LEU A 347 12.22 10.48 8.93
C LEU A 347 10.86 10.32 8.24
N ASP A 348 9.78 10.67 8.94
CA ASP A 348 8.42 10.61 8.42
C ASP A 348 8.08 11.64 7.33
N PRO A 349 8.46 12.93 7.44
CA PRO A 349 8.17 13.89 6.40
C PRO A 349 9.02 13.65 5.15
N TYR A 350 8.41 13.81 3.98
CA TYR A 350 9.17 13.96 2.74
C TYR A 350 9.95 15.26 2.81
N ILE A 351 11.27 15.17 2.61
CA ILE A 351 12.18 16.33 2.58
C ILE A 351 12.49 16.67 1.13
N PRO A 352 11.82 17.67 0.54
CA PRO A 352 12.02 17.99 -0.87
C PRO A 352 13.46 18.49 -1.11
N THR A 353 14.03 18.09 -2.23
CA THR A 353 15.35 18.54 -2.70
C THR A 353 15.20 19.40 -3.95
N SER A 354 16.28 20.00 -4.44
CA SER A 354 16.26 20.73 -5.71
C SER A 354 15.91 19.84 -6.90
N ASP A 355 16.36 18.59 -6.88
CA ASP A 355 16.10 17.61 -7.95
C ASP A 355 14.70 16.98 -7.82
N GLY A 356 14.16 17.02 -6.61
CA GLY A 356 12.85 16.58 -6.20
C GLY A 356 12.82 15.17 -5.63
N VAL A 357 11.82 14.93 -4.79
CA VAL A 357 11.46 13.61 -4.25
C VAL A 357 10.15 13.16 -4.88
N PHE A 358 10.02 11.87 -5.16
CA PHE A 358 8.88 11.30 -5.86
C PHE A 358 8.07 10.39 -4.94
N LEU A 359 6.75 10.54 -5.03
CA LEU A 359 5.76 9.55 -4.64
C LEU A 359 5.04 9.13 -5.94
N ASP A 360 5.41 7.97 -6.47
CA ASP A 360 4.91 7.41 -7.73
C ASP A 360 4.75 5.88 -7.62
N ILE A 361 4.48 5.18 -8.73
CA ILE A 361 4.31 3.72 -8.74
C ILE A 361 5.60 2.95 -8.39
N SER A 362 6.78 3.58 -8.52
CA SER A 362 8.08 2.98 -8.22
C SER A 362 8.52 3.19 -6.78
N SER A 363 7.98 4.20 -6.09
CA SER A 363 8.47 4.64 -4.78
C SER A 363 8.07 3.69 -3.65
N ASN A 364 8.72 3.86 -2.49
CA ASN A 364 8.34 3.19 -1.25
C ASN A 364 8.11 4.24 -0.14
N PRO A 365 6.85 4.47 0.30
CA PRO A 365 5.61 3.86 -0.18
C PRO A 365 5.27 4.27 -1.62
N SER A 366 4.37 3.55 -2.26
CA SER A 366 3.96 3.85 -3.64
C SER A 366 2.67 4.68 -3.68
N ALA A 367 2.49 5.47 -4.75
CA ALA A 367 1.31 6.29 -5.02
C ALA A 367 0.09 5.47 -5.51
N VAL A 368 -0.24 4.37 -4.84
CA VAL A 368 -1.41 3.52 -5.10
C VAL A 368 -2.42 3.63 -3.96
N ASN A 369 -3.68 3.23 -4.20
CA ASN A 369 -4.66 3.16 -3.13
C ASN A 369 -4.20 2.21 -2.01
N THR A 370 -4.59 2.48 -0.76
CA THR A 370 -4.33 1.56 0.34
C THR A 370 -5.38 0.46 0.35
N THR A 371 -4.97 -0.77 0.67
CA THR A 371 -5.94 -1.81 1.02
C THR A 371 -6.56 -1.50 2.38
N THR A 372 -7.83 -1.86 2.56
CA THR A 372 -8.57 -1.74 3.81
C THR A 372 -9.03 -3.11 4.30
N PHE A 373 -9.21 -3.23 5.61
CA PHE A 373 -9.73 -4.43 6.25
C PHE A 373 -10.59 -3.97 7.41
N HIS A 374 -11.88 -3.82 7.17
CA HIS A 374 -12.78 -3.29 8.17
C HIS A 374 -12.90 -4.30 9.31
N SER A 375 -12.44 -3.93 10.50
CA SER A 375 -12.34 -4.82 11.66
C SER A 375 -13.02 -4.25 12.89
N VAL A 376 -13.58 -5.11 13.73
CA VAL A 376 -14.09 -4.72 15.03
C VAL A 376 -13.16 -5.27 16.10
N GLN A 377 -12.73 -4.38 16.99
CA GLN A 377 -11.90 -4.69 18.15
C GLN A 377 -12.64 -4.27 19.41
N TYR A 378 -13.19 -5.23 20.14
CA TYR A 378 -14.07 -4.94 21.28
C TYR A 378 -13.67 -5.75 22.51
N ARG A 379 -13.46 -5.07 23.63
CA ARG A 379 -13.30 -5.68 24.95
C ARG A 379 -14.55 -5.41 25.80
N TYR A 380 -15.21 -6.47 26.26
CA TYR A 380 -16.26 -6.34 27.27
C TYR A 380 -15.69 -5.76 28.57
N PRO A 381 -16.40 -4.84 29.26
CA PRO A 381 -16.00 -4.35 30.57
C PRO A 381 -15.70 -5.52 31.52
N ASN A 382 -14.54 -5.49 32.19
CA ASN A 382 -14.03 -6.55 33.09
C ASN A 382 -13.63 -7.87 32.41
N SER A 383 -13.56 -7.95 31.08
CA SER A 383 -13.01 -9.10 30.37
C SER A 383 -11.51 -8.95 30.08
N SER A 384 -10.76 -10.04 30.23
CA SER A 384 -9.39 -10.15 29.74
C SER A 384 -9.32 -10.49 28.23
N THR A 385 -10.45 -10.82 27.60
CA THR A 385 -10.53 -11.18 26.17
C THR A 385 -10.93 -9.99 25.31
N ILE A 386 -10.29 -9.86 24.16
CA ILE A 386 -10.66 -8.91 23.10
C ILE A 386 -11.29 -9.72 21.97
N SER A 387 -12.50 -9.36 21.57
CA SER A 387 -13.11 -9.80 20.32
C SER A 387 -12.43 -9.08 19.17
N PHE A 388 -11.85 -9.83 18.23
CA PHE A 388 -11.24 -9.29 17.03
C PHE A 388 -11.75 -10.07 15.81
N TYR A 389 -12.57 -9.41 14.99
CA TYR A 389 -13.23 -10.06 13.86
C TYR A 389 -13.46 -9.09 12.69
N ALA A 390 -13.62 -9.65 11.49
CA ALA A 390 -13.92 -8.89 10.29
C ALA A 390 -15.34 -8.33 10.35
N SER A 391 -15.51 -7.08 9.92
CA SER A 391 -16.80 -6.43 9.80
C SER A 391 -17.50 -6.81 8.50
N ASN A 392 -18.83 -6.89 8.53
CA ASN A 392 -19.66 -7.10 7.35
C ASN A 392 -20.04 -5.77 6.67
N SER A 393 -19.19 -4.73 6.75
CA SER A 393 -19.52 -3.41 6.19
C SER A 393 -19.53 -3.38 4.66
N HIS A 394 -18.92 -4.38 4.00
CA HIS A 394 -18.76 -4.45 2.53
C HIS A 394 -18.07 -3.21 1.92
N LYS A 395 -17.30 -2.46 2.73
CA LYS A 395 -16.59 -1.23 2.34
C LYS A 395 -15.12 -1.45 1.99
N ASP A 396 -14.64 -2.68 2.12
CA ASP A 396 -13.24 -3.00 1.89
C ASP A 396 -12.82 -2.70 0.44
N THR A 397 -11.58 -2.23 0.33
CA THR A 397 -10.79 -2.22 -0.90
C THR A 397 -9.67 -3.21 -0.66
N ARG A 398 -9.74 -4.38 -1.28
CA ARG A 398 -8.77 -5.47 -1.13
C ARG A 398 -7.80 -5.54 -2.30
N LYS A 399 -8.11 -4.86 -3.41
CA LYS A 399 -7.23 -4.74 -4.57
C LYS A 399 -6.38 -3.47 -4.53
N ILE A 400 -5.20 -3.57 -5.12
CA ILE A 400 -4.26 -2.47 -5.33
C ILE A 400 -4.35 -2.09 -6.80
N HIS A 401 -4.99 -0.98 -7.09
CA HIS A 401 -5.19 -0.46 -8.43
C HIS A 401 -3.98 0.38 -8.81
N LEU A 402 -3.22 -0.08 -9.80
CA LEU A 402 -2.11 0.68 -10.35
C LEU A 402 -2.67 1.86 -11.15
N THR A 403 -2.06 3.04 -10.94
CA THR A 403 -2.41 4.28 -11.64
C THR A 403 -1.13 4.96 -12.11
N GLY A 404 -1.23 5.88 -13.07
CA GLY A 404 -0.11 6.72 -13.49
C GLY A 404 0.14 7.95 -12.59
N LEU A 405 -0.38 7.95 -11.35
CA LEU A 405 -0.20 9.06 -10.42
C LEU A 405 1.28 9.21 -10.07
N SER A 406 1.82 10.40 -10.36
CA SER A 406 3.13 10.83 -9.87
C SER A 406 3.00 12.18 -9.19
N ILE A 407 3.55 12.25 -7.98
CA ILE A 407 3.68 13.46 -7.19
C ILE A 407 5.17 13.74 -7.01
N LYS A 408 5.66 14.83 -7.59
CA LYS A 408 7.03 15.29 -7.43
C LYS A 408 7.08 16.52 -6.52
N MET A 409 7.86 16.43 -5.46
CA MET A 409 8.03 17.47 -4.44
C MET A 409 9.41 18.09 -4.55
N ILE A 410 9.51 19.41 -4.71
CA ILE A 410 10.77 20.11 -4.97
C ILE A 410 10.96 21.25 -3.96
N ASP A 411 12.18 21.39 -3.45
CA ASP A 411 12.64 22.58 -2.76
C ASP A 411 13.34 23.51 -3.76
N PRO A 412 12.68 24.60 -4.21
CA PRO A 412 13.30 25.53 -5.16
C PRO A 412 14.43 26.36 -4.53
N TYR A 413 14.53 26.41 -3.19
CA TYR A 413 15.48 27.25 -2.46
C TYR A 413 16.14 26.47 -1.31
N PRO A 414 16.91 25.40 -1.59
CA PRO A 414 17.42 24.48 -0.57
C PRO A 414 18.35 25.13 0.45
N SER A 415 19.06 26.19 0.06
CA SER A 415 19.96 26.95 0.93
C SER A 415 19.24 27.85 1.96
N ASN A 416 17.93 28.07 1.82
CA ASN A 416 17.16 28.84 2.80
C ASN A 416 16.99 28.03 4.10
N THR A 417 17.31 28.60 5.25
CA THR A 417 17.18 27.94 6.55
C THR A 417 15.88 28.30 7.29
N GLY A 418 15.17 29.33 6.84
CA GLY A 418 13.91 29.81 7.40
C GLY A 418 12.72 28.92 7.07
N MET A 419 11.51 29.49 7.15
CA MET A 419 10.31 28.80 6.67
C MET A 419 10.38 28.58 5.16
N LYS A 420 9.96 27.40 4.72
CA LYS A 420 10.00 26.97 3.32
C LYS A 420 8.60 26.79 2.74
N SER A 421 8.49 27.09 1.46
CA SER A 421 7.39 26.64 0.60
C SER A 421 7.97 25.67 -0.42
N TYR A 422 7.21 24.64 -0.75
CA TYR A 422 7.66 23.59 -1.65
C TYR A 422 6.84 23.57 -2.92
N MET A 423 7.49 23.33 -4.06
CA MET A 423 6.78 23.13 -5.32
C MET A 423 6.32 21.67 -5.40
N VAL A 424 5.03 21.45 -5.61
CA VAL A 424 4.44 20.13 -5.80
C VAL A 424 3.88 20.02 -7.21
N LYS A 425 4.34 19.00 -7.95
CA LYS A 425 3.92 18.71 -9.31
C LYS A 425 3.14 17.40 -9.34
N VAL A 426 1.93 17.43 -9.89
CA VAL A 426 1.03 16.28 -9.96
C VAL A 426 0.72 15.97 -11.42
N ARG A 427 0.82 14.69 -11.81
CA ARG A 427 0.45 14.15 -13.13
C ARG A 427 -0.14 12.74 -12.99
N TRP A 428 -0.84 12.26 -14.03
CA TRP A 428 -1.53 10.96 -14.04
C TRP A 428 -1.06 9.99 -15.14
N ASP A 429 -0.04 10.38 -15.89
CA ASP A 429 0.49 9.66 -17.05
C ASP A 429 1.92 9.15 -16.81
N ASP A 430 2.29 8.84 -15.56
CA ASP A 430 3.58 8.26 -15.18
C ASP A 430 3.43 6.77 -14.80
N TYR A 431 3.55 5.91 -15.80
CA TYR A 431 3.41 4.46 -15.67
C TYR A 431 4.75 3.72 -15.54
N ASP A 432 5.84 4.46 -15.37
CA ASP A 432 7.19 3.92 -15.49
C ASP A 432 7.70 3.37 -14.16
N ILE A 433 8.17 2.13 -14.20
CA ILE A 433 8.91 1.50 -13.11
C ILE A 433 10.40 1.77 -13.31
N LYS A 434 10.91 2.74 -12.56
CA LYS A 434 12.23 3.36 -12.75
C LYS A 434 13.34 2.67 -11.96
N GLN A 435 12.99 1.77 -11.04
CA GLN A 435 13.89 1.03 -10.18
C GLN A 435 13.40 -0.40 -9.96
N ASP A 436 14.23 -1.24 -9.34
CA ASP A 436 13.80 -2.58 -8.95
C ASP A 436 12.78 -2.46 -7.81
N VAL A 437 11.70 -3.23 -7.90
CA VAL A 437 10.59 -3.17 -6.95
C VAL A 437 10.13 -4.58 -6.57
N ASN A 438 9.72 -4.71 -5.31
CA ASN A 438 9.07 -5.92 -4.80
C ASN A 438 7.63 -5.58 -4.45
N TRP A 439 6.68 -6.26 -5.06
CA TRP A 439 5.25 -6.03 -4.82
C TRP A 439 4.58 -7.28 -4.25
N ALA A 440 3.65 -7.03 -3.34
CA ALA A 440 2.83 -8.05 -2.72
C ALA A 440 1.37 -7.58 -2.63
N GLY A 441 0.44 -8.53 -2.62
CA GLY A 441 -1.01 -8.27 -2.55
C GLY A 441 -1.76 -8.57 -3.86
N ASP A 442 -3.05 -8.25 -3.89
CA ASP A 442 -3.90 -8.45 -5.06
C ASP A 442 -3.86 -7.20 -5.95
N ILE A 443 -2.97 -7.19 -6.94
CA ILE A 443 -2.61 -6.03 -7.75
C ILE A 443 -3.37 -6.10 -9.08
N VAL A 444 -3.92 -4.96 -9.48
CA VAL A 444 -4.70 -4.80 -10.71
C VAL A 444 -4.06 -3.73 -11.57
N LEU A 445 -3.70 -4.13 -12.78
CA LEU A 445 -3.27 -3.23 -13.83
C LEU A 445 -4.46 -2.93 -14.74
N ILE A 446 -4.96 -1.70 -14.69
CA ILE A 446 -6.12 -1.24 -15.48
C ILE A 446 -5.65 -0.47 -16.72
N GLU A 447 -4.65 0.39 -16.55
CA GLU A 447 -4.16 1.28 -17.60
C GLU A 447 -2.87 0.70 -18.21
N GLN A 448 -1.72 1.16 -17.73
CA GLN A 448 -0.43 0.85 -18.32
C GLN A 448 0.64 0.66 -17.23
N LEU A 449 1.61 -0.20 -17.52
CA LEU A 449 2.80 -0.44 -16.71
C LEU A 449 4.00 -0.56 -17.65
N ASN A 450 5.03 0.25 -17.43
CA ASN A 450 6.28 0.19 -18.21
C ASN A 450 7.45 -0.14 -17.29
N LEU A 451 7.89 -1.39 -17.29
CA LEU A 451 9.11 -1.79 -16.61
C LEU A 451 10.33 -1.37 -17.45
N LEU A 452 11.03 -0.33 -17.00
CA LEU A 452 12.13 0.27 -17.76
C LEU A 452 13.34 -0.66 -17.90
N THR A 453 14.26 -0.27 -18.78
CA THR A 453 15.43 -1.09 -19.17
C THR A 453 16.23 -1.54 -17.96
N GLY A 454 16.50 -2.85 -17.90
CA GLY A 454 17.30 -3.47 -16.86
C GLY A 454 16.68 -3.47 -15.46
N ARG A 455 15.38 -3.14 -15.33
CA ARG A 455 14.68 -3.14 -14.03
C ARG A 455 13.99 -4.47 -13.77
N THR A 456 13.84 -4.82 -12.49
CA THR A 456 13.18 -6.04 -12.04
C THR A 456 11.95 -5.74 -11.19
N LEU A 457 10.83 -6.34 -11.55
CA LEU A 457 9.64 -6.43 -10.72
C LEU A 457 9.53 -7.85 -10.13
N THR A 458 9.59 -7.96 -8.81
CA THR A 458 9.37 -9.22 -8.09
C THR A 458 7.98 -9.24 -7.49
N LEU A 459 7.20 -10.28 -7.80
CA LEU A 459 5.94 -10.60 -7.14
C LEU A 459 6.20 -11.69 -6.09
N GLU A 460 5.97 -11.36 -4.82
CA GLU A 460 6.23 -12.26 -3.69
C GLU A 460 5.15 -12.16 -2.61
N GLN A 461 5.10 -13.15 -1.72
CA GLN A 461 4.08 -13.24 -0.68
C GLN A 461 4.29 -12.13 0.37
N SER A 462 3.23 -11.40 0.71
CA SER A 462 3.31 -10.49 1.86
C SER A 462 3.46 -11.29 3.15
N LYS A 463 4.46 -10.94 3.95
CA LYS A 463 4.69 -11.51 5.30
C LYS A 463 4.09 -10.61 6.39
N THR A 464 3.62 -9.43 6.01
CA THR A 464 2.93 -8.48 6.88
C THR A 464 1.45 -8.85 6.97
N PRO A 465 0.90 -9.07 8.19
CA PRO A 465 -0.52 -9.37 8.36
C PRO A 465 -1.43 -8.27 7.79
N ASN A 466 -2.37 -8.65 6.93
CA ASN A 466 -3.38 -7.78 6.32
C ASN A 466 -4.82 -8.32 6.44
N GLN A 467 -4.99 -9.46 7.11
CA GLN A 467 -6.27 -10.08 7.42
C GLN A 467 -6.21 -10.89 8.73
N ILE A 468 -7.38 -11.24 9.26
CA ILE A 468 -7.49 -11.99 10.52
C ILE A 468 -7.31 -13.50 10.30
N ASP A 469 -7.97 -14.04 9.29
CA ASP A 469 -7.89 -15.46 8.97
C ASP A 469 -6.67 -15.74 8.10
N LYS A 470 -6.07 -16.92 8.28
CA LYS A 470 -4.98 -17.32 7.41
C LYS A 470 -5.49 -17.56 6.00
N ASP A 471 -4.67 -17.15 5.05
CA ASP A 471 -4.82 -17.57 3.68
C ASP A 471 -4.62 -19.09 3.58
N PRO A 472 -5.57 -19.84 3.00
CA PRO A 472 -5.52 -21.30 2.99
C PRO A 472 -4.38 -21.85 2.13
N VAL A 473 -3.82 -21.04 1.22
CA VAL A 473 -2.77 -21.47 0.28
C VAL A 473 -1.38 -21.24 0.87
N SER A 474 -1.12 -20.04 1.37
CA SER A 474 0.18 -19.62 1.91
C SER A 474 0.31 -19.89 3.41
N ASN A 475 -0.79 -20.06 4.13
CA ASN A 475 -0.87 -20.18 5.59
C ASN A 475 -0.38 -18.93 6.35
N TYR A 476 -0.30 -17.77 5.68
CA TYR A 476 -0.01 -16.47 6.29
C TYR A 476 -1.29 -15.69 6.60
N PHE A 477 -1.20 -14.69 7.48
CA PHE A 477 -2.27 -13.70 7.70
C PHE A 477 -2.32 -12.64 6.59
N ALA A 478 -2.01 -13.05 5.36
CA ALA A 478 -2.02 -12.24 4.16
C ALA A 478 -2.30 -13.16 2.97
N LYS A 479 -3.11 -12.68 2.02
CA LYS A 479 -3.36 -13.42 0.77
C LYS A 479 -2.09 -13.55 -0.06
N THR A 480 -2.07 -14.55 -0.95
CA THR A 480 -1.08 -14.67 -2.02
C THR A 480 -1.14 -13.49 -2.98
N THR A 481 -0.02 -13.24 -3.66
CA THR A 481 0.14 -12.09 -4.53
C THR A 481 -0.33 -12.40 -5.94
N PHE A 482 -1.11 -11.49 -6.51
CA PHE A 482 -1.56 -11.53 -7.89
C PHE A 482 -1.17 -10.22 -8.56
N LEU A 483 -0.68 -10.29 -9.80
CA LEU A 483 -0.72 -9.17 -10.73
C LEU A 483 -1.66 -9.54 -11.87
N THR A 484 -2.83 -8.91 -11.90
CA THR A 484 -3.85 -9.11 -12.92
C THR A 484 -3.83 -7.96 -13.90
N CYS A 485 -3.45 -8.24 -15.15
CA CYS A 485 -3.60 -7.32 -16.27
C CYS A 485 -5.05 -7.40 -16.77
N GLU A 486 -5.85 -6.36 -16.49
CA GLU A 486 -7.26 -6.30 -16.88
C GLU A 486 -7.43 -6.09 -18.38
N SER A 487 -8.68 -6.25 -18.86
CA SER A 487 -9.00 -6.02 -20.26
C SER A 487 -8.53 -4.66 -20.74
N ASN A 488 -7.85 -4.63 -21.89
CA ASN A 488 -7.25 -3.45 -22.53
C ASN A 488 -6.05 -2.83 -21.79
N SER A 489 -5.60 -3.43 -20.68
CA SER A 489 -4.38 -2.97 -20.01
C SER A 489 -3.13 -3.33 -20.80
N ILE A 490 -2.06 -2.54 -20.60
CA ILE A 490 -0.79 -2.70 -21.31
C ILE A 490 0.34 -2.86 -20.30
N CYS A 491 1.02 -4.00 -20.32
CA CYS A 491 2.24 -4.26 -19.57
C CYS A 491 3.43 -4.38 -20.54
N ASN A 492 4.41 -3.49 -20.39
CA ASN A 492 5.60 -3.45 -21.24
C ASN A 492 6.84 -3.70 -20.41
N LEU A 493 7.61 -4.72 -20.78
CA LEU A 493 8.95 -4.97 -20.26
C LEU A 493 9.94 -4.46 -21.29
N ALA A 494 10.65 -3.38 -20.99
CA ALA A 494 11.71 -2.85 -21.84
C ALA A 494 12.91 -3.81 -21.94
N THR A 495 13.95 -3.41 -22.67
CA THR A 495 15.09 -4.31 -22.92
C THR A 495 15.76 -4.74 -21.63
N ASN A 496 16.12 -6.01 -21.53
CA ASN A 496 16.79 -6.62 -20.37
C ASN A 496 16.04 -6.45 -19.02
N SER A 497 14.75 -6.13 -19.02
CA SER A 497 13.97 -6.05 -17.77
C SER A 497 13.36 -7.39 -17.40
N ALA A 498 13.00 -7.57 -16.12
CA ALA A 498 12.57 -8.87 -15.61
C ALA A 498 11.32 -8.80 -14.73
N ILE A 499 10.43 -9.79 -14.88
CA ILE A 499 9.41 -10.10 -13.87
C ILE A 499 9.75 -11.45 -13.24
N ILE A 500 9.77 -11.51 -11.91
CA ILE A 500 9.98 -12.74 -11.15
C ILE A 500 8.72 -13.01 -10.33
N VAL A 501 8.10 -14.16 -10.52
CA VAL A 501 6.87 -14.57 -9.80
C VAL A 501 7.19 -15.73 -8.89
N LYS A 502 7.19 -15.51 -7.58
CA LYS A 502 7.64 -16.51 -6.58
C LYS A 502 6.72 -16.58 -5.36
N GLU A 503 6.99 -17.53 -4.47
CA GLU A 503 6.25 -17.72 -3.21
C GLU A 503 4.72 -17.88 -3.42
N LYS A 504 4.32 -18.74 -4.38
CA LYS A 504 2.91 -18.98 -4.75
C LYS A 504 2.17 -17.73 -5.26
N SER A 505 2.88 -16.86 -5.96
CA SER A 505 2.29 -15.68 -6.61
C SER A 505 1.82 -15.97 -8.04
N SER A 506 1.02 -15.08 -8.63
CA SER A 506 0.51 -15.25 -9.99
C SER A 506 0.62 -13.98 -10.84
N LEU A 507 0.95 -14.16 -12.12
CA LEU A 507 0.78 -13.17 -13.19
C LEU A 507 -0.37 -13.62 -14.09
N VAL A 508 -1.41 -12.79 -14.23
CA VAL A 508 -2.63 -13.13 -14.96
C VAL A 508 -2.87 -12.11 -16.07
N LEU A 509 -3.05 -12.58 -17.30
CA LEU A 509 -3.44 -11.77 -18.44
C LEU A 509 -4.90 -12.05 -18.79
N ASN A 510 -5.79 -11.09 -18.52
CA ASN A 510 -7.19 -11.19 -18.92
C ASN A 510 -7.37 -10.95 -20.42
N THR A 511 -8.52 -11.36 -20.96
CA THR A 511 -8.91 -11.12 -22.36
C THR A 511 -8.66 -9.67 -22.76
N ASN A 512 -8.09 -9.45 -23.96
CA ASN A 512 -7.70 -8.15 -24.52
C ASN A 512 -6.59 -7.38 -23.77
N SER A 513 -6.03 -7.90 -22.68
CA SER A 513 -4.79 -7.34 -22.11
C SER A 513 -3.60 -7.61 -23.05
N THR A 514 -2.56 -6.79 -22.96
CA THR A 514 -1.33 -6.96 -23.73
C THR A 514 -0.11 -6.97 -22.83
N LEU A 515 0.69 -8.03 -22.93
CA LEU A 515 2.02 -8.13 -22.33
C LEU A 515 3.06 -8.18 -23.44
N SER A 516 3.96 -7.19 -23.48
CA SER A 516 5.06 -7.13 -24.45
C SER A 516 6.41 -7.17 -23.74
N VAL A 517 7.25 -8.13 -24.11
CA VAL A 517 8.60 -8.30 -23.56
C VAL A 517 9.63 -8.03 -24.65
N GLN A 518 10.39 -6.97 -24.47
CA GLN A 518 11.41 -6.52 -25.43
C GLN A 518 12.68 -7.37 -25.31
N ASN A 519 13.59 -7.16 -26.26
CA ASN A 519 14.85 -7.89 -26.37
C ASN A 519 15.59 -7.99 -25.03
N GLY A 520 15.92 -9.22 -24.63
CA GLY A 520 16.65 -9.57 -23.41
C GLY A 520 15.77 -9.62 -22.17
N GLY A 521 14.49 -9.25 -22.27
CA GLY A 521 13.57 -9.30 -21.15
C GLY A 521 13.20 -10.74 -20.75
N ILE A 522 13.00 -10.96 -19.45
CA ILE A 522 12.79 -12.31 -18.89
C ILE A 522 11.61 -12.31 -17.91
N ILE A 523 10.68 -13.25 -18.07
CA ILE A 523 9.69 -13.56 -17.04
C ILE A 523 10.02 -14.92 -16.45
N THR A 524 10.21 -15.00 -15.13
CA THR A 524 10.49 -16.25 -14.43
C THR A 524 9.33 -16.62 -13.52
N ILE A 525 8.81 -17.83 -13.68
CA ILE A 525 7.76 -18.41 -12.81
C ILE A 525 8.39 -19.50 -11.96
N GLU A 526 8.57 -19.21 -10.67
CA GLU A 526 9.17 -20.11 -9.70
C GLU A 526 8.19 -21.20 -9.23
N ALA A 527 8.71 -22.17 -8.47
CA ALA A 527 7.94 -23.28 -7.92
C ALA A 527 6.68 -22.81 -7.16
N GLY A 528 5.53 -23.41 -7.47
CA GLY A 528 4.22 -23.10 -6.88
C GLY A 528 3.57 -21.81 -7.41
N SER A 529 4.26 -20.99 -8.21
CA SER A 529 3.70 -19.80 -8.86
C SER A 529 3.02 -20.15 -10.18
N THR A 530 2.22 -19.21 -10.71
CA THR A 530 1.48 -19.40 -11.98
C THR A 530 1.62 -18.21 -12.93
N LEU A 531 1.86 -18.49 -14.21
CA LEU A 531 1.50 -17.59 -15.32
C LEU A 531 0.20 -18.07 -15.96
N GLN A 532 -0.83 -17.23 -15.96
CA GLN A 532 -2.09 -17.51 -16.64
C GLN A 532 -2.30 -16.52 -17.80
N ILE A 533 -2.56 -17.06 -18.99
CA ILE A 533 -2.88 -16.30 -20.21
C ILE A 533 -4.27 -16.73 -20.68
N LYS A 534 -5.26 -15.86 -20.49
CA LYS A 534 -6.65 -16.16 -20.85
C LYS A 534 -6.91 -16.04 -22.34
N ALA A 535 -8.03 -16.61 -22.79
CA ALA A 535 -8.47 -16.52 -24.17
C ALA A 535 -8.59 -15.04 -24.60
N GLY A 536 -8.04 -14.70 -25.76
CA GLY A 536 -7.99 -13.34 -26.30
C GLY A 536 -6.98 -12.39 -25.65
N ALA A 537 -6.18 -12.83 -24.66
CA ALA A 537 -5.04 -12.05 -24.18
C ALA A 537 -3.89 -12.07 -25.20
N ASN A 538 -3.08 -11.02 -25.23
CA ASN A 538 -1.96 -10.87 -26.17
C ASN A 538 -0.61 -10.94 -25.44
N LEU A 539 0.24 -11.89 -25.83
CA LEU A 539 1.61 -12.02 -25.37
C LEU A 539 2.56 -11.85 -26.55
N ASN A 540 3.48 -10.89 -26.48
CA ASN A 540 4.50 -10.65 -27.49
C ASN A 540 5.91 -10.79 -26.89
N LEU A 541 6.71 -11.73 -27.39
CA LEU A 541 8.13 -11.86 -27.05
C LEU A 541 8.99 -11.45 -28.24
N ILE A 542 9.83 -10.42 -28.06
CA ILE A 542 10.59 -9.75 -29.12
C ILE A 542 12.10 -9.97 -28.93
N GLY A 543 12.82 -10.21 -30.02
CA GLY A 543 14.27 -10.43 -29.99
C GLY A 543 14.65 -11.73 -29.30
N ASN A 544 15.48 -11.67 -28.26
CA ASN A 544 15.83 -12.83 -27.44
C ASN A 544 15.07 -12.88 -26.09
N ALA A 545 13.90 -12.25 -26.01
CA ALA A 545 13.04 -12.30 -24.82
C ALA A 545 12.59 -13.72 -24.47
N LYS A 546 12.45 -14.02 -23.17
CA LYS A 546 12.09 -15.36 -22.69
C LYS A 546 11.06 -15.34 -21.57
N ILE A 547 10.23 -16.37 -21.54
CA ILE A 547 9.49 -16.81 -20.35
C ILE A 547 10.12 -18.12 -19.90
N VAL A 548 10.43 -18.25 -18.61
CA VAL A 548 11.00 -19.45 -18.01
C VAL A 548 10.08 -19.95 -16.92
N ILE A 549 9.55 -21.15 -17.11
CA ILE A 549 8.78 -21.89 -16.10
C ILE A 549 9.75 -22.85 -15.42
N LYS A 550 10.07 -22.55 -14.17
CA LYS A 550 10.98 -23.37 -13.35
C LYS A 550 10.33 -24.68 -12.95
N SER A 551 11.13 -25.64 -12.47
CA SER A 551 10.62 -26.87 -11.84
C SER A 551 9.57 -26.54 -10.77
N GLY A 552 8.37 -27.12 -10.89
CA GLY A 552 7.22 -26.88 -10.01
C GLY A 552 6.45 -25.57 -10.29
N GLY A 553 6.90 -24.74 -11.22
CA GLY A 553 6.19 -23.56 -11.72
C GLY A 553 5.09 -23.96 -12.70
N HIS A 554 4.03 -23.15 -12.77
CA HIS A 554 2.83 -23.45 -13.55
C HIS A 554 2.64 -22.48 -14.71
N ILE A 555 2.25 -23.01 -15.87
CA ILE A 555 1.81 -22.22 -17.03
C ILE A 555 0.44 -22.69 -17.52
N CYS A 556 -0.52 -21.77 -17.51
CA CYS A 556 -1.87 -21.99 -17.98
C CYS A 556 -2.15 -21.09 -19.19
N VAL A 557 -2.33 -21.67 -20.36
CA VAL A 557 -2.74 -20.96 -21.57
C VAL A 557 -4.11 -21.45 -21.99
N GLU A 558 -5.10 -20.57 -22.05
CA GLU A 558 -6.44 -20.91 -22.50
C GLU A 558 -6.51 -20.93 -24.04
N SER A 559 -7.40 -21.77 -24.59
CA SER A 559 -7.64 -21.82 -26.04
C SER A 559 -8.11 -20.46 -26.56
N GLY A 560 -7.40 -19.92 -27.57
CA GLY A 560 -7.68 -18.60 -28.15
C GLY A 560 -6.83 -17.46 -27.58
N ALA A 561 -5.86 -17.73 -26.70
CA ALA A 561 -4.81 -16.76 -26.38
C ALA A 561 -3.91 -16.48 -27.59
N ASN A 562 -3.50 -15.21 -27.77
CA ASN A 562 -2.64 -14.77 -28.87
C ASN A 562 -1.19 -14.71 -28.39
N ILE A 563 -0.41 -15.75 -28.69
CA ILE A 563 1.02 -15.83 -28.31
C ILE A 563 1.87 -15.63 -29.56
N ASN A 564 2.64 -14.55 -29.60
CA ASN A 564 3.55 -14.20 -30.68
C ASN A 564 5.00 -14.25 -30.20
N LEU A 565 5.76 -15.22 -30.72
CA LEU A 565 7.19 -15.36 -30.49
C LEU A 565 7.92 -14.85 -31.74
N GLN A 566 8.23 -13.56 -31.77
CA GLN A 566 8.55 -12.86 -33.03
C GLN A 566 9.80 -13.40 -33.73
N ASN A 567 10.89 -13.54 -32.99
CA ASN A 567 12.19 -13.98 -33.52
C ASN A 567 12.44 -15.44 -33.15
N TYR A 568 13.28 -16.15 -33.91
CA TYR A 568 13.61 -17.55 -33.61
C TYR A 568 14.25 -17.73 -32.22
N THR A 569 14.77 -16.66 -31.62
CA THR A 569 15.32 -16.62 -30.26
C THR A 569 14.33 -16.17 -29.18
N SER A 570 13.08 -15.85 -29.53
CA SER A 570 12.00 -15.57 -28.58
C SER A 570 11.45 -16.90 -28.04
N LEU A 571 11.52 -17.14 -26.73
CA LEU A 571 11.27 -18.47 -26.18
C LEU A 571 10.24 -18.49 -25.04
N ILE A 572 9.43 -19.54 -25.01
CA ILE A 572 8.82 -20.04 -23.76
C ILE A 572 9.59 -21.30 -23.39
N VAL A 573 10.22 -21.30 -22.23
CA VAL A 573 11.07 -22.37 -21.74
C VAL A 573 10.38 -23.06 -20.56
N LEU A 574 10.21 -24.37 -20.66
CA LEU A 574 9.72 -25.24 -19.61
C LEU A 574 10.91 -26.08 -19.14
N GLU A 575 11.39 -25.81 -17.93
CA GLU A 575 12.45 -26.62 -17.32
C GLU A 575 11.91 -28.00 -16.92
N ASP A 576 12.81 -28.97 -16.70
CA ASP A 576 12.40 -30.28 -16.19
C ASP A 576 11.63 -30.12 -14.87
N GLY A 577 10.42 -30.69 -14.80
CA GLY A 577 9.49 -30.50 -13.68
C GLY A 577 8.55 -29.29 -13.77
N ALA A 578 8.60 -28.48 -14.84
CA ALA A 578 7.56 -27.47 -15.11
C ALA A 578 6.18 -28.12 -15.33
N ILE A 579 5.11 -27.40 -14.97
CA ILE A 579 3.76 -27.95 -14.93
C ILE A 579 2.84 -27.20 -15.89
N TYR A 580 2.23 -27.93 -16.82
CA TYR A 580 1.10 -27.44 -17.61
C TYR A 580 -0.16 -27.38 -16.74
N GLY A 581 -0.79 -26.21 -16.70
CA GLY A 581 -1.95 -25.94 -15.84
C GLY A 581 -1.73 -24.70 -14.99
N ALA A 582 -2.73 -24.36 -14.17
CA ALA A 582 -2.56 -23.37 -13.10
C ALA A 582 -2.40 -24.12 -11.78
N ASN A 583 -1.73 -23.50 -10.79
CA ASN A 583 -1.66 -24.09 -9.46
C ASN A 583 -3.10 -24.28 -8.91
N PRO A 584 -3.53 -25.50 -8.60
CA PRO A 584 -4.90 -25.78 -8.15
C PRO A 584 -5.24 -25.18 -6.78
N ASP A 585 -4.22 -24.85 -5.96
CA ASP A 585 -4.44 -24.14 -4.70
C ASP A 585 -4.83 -22.66 -4.96
N LEU A 586 -4.35 -22.07 -6.05
CA LEU A 586 -4.59 -20.67 -6.43
C LEU A 586 -5.83 -20.51 -7.32
N PHE A 587 -6.16 -21.52 -8.13
CA PHE A 587 -7.21 -21.44 -9.14
C PHE A 587 -8.18 -22.63 -9.05
N LEU A 588 -9.44 -22.32 -8.75
CA LEU A 588 -10.54 -23.29 -8.75
C LEU A 588 -11.04 -23.48 -10.20
N SER A 589 -10.53 -24.50 -10.89
CA SER A 589 -10.94 -24.91 -12.26
C SER A 589 -10.52 -23.97 -13.41
N PRO A 590 -9.22 -23.84 -13.68
CA PRO A 590 -8.73 -23.06 -14.82
C PRO A 590 -8.97 -23.79 -16.16
N SER A 591 -9.25 -23.05 -17.24
CA SER A 591 -9.52 -23.58 -18.58
C SER A 591 -8.24 -23.81 -19.41
N CYS A 592 -7.19 -24.35 -18.79
CA CYS A 592 -5.89 -24.49 -19.43
C CYS A 592 -5.92 -25.52 -20.57
N SER A 593 -5.34 -25.15 -21.71
CA SER A 593 -5.04 -26.06 -22.81
C SER A 593 -3.87 -26.99 -22.43
N SER A 594 -3.88 -28.21 -22.95
CA SER A 594 -2.77 -29.17 -22.81
C SER A 594 -1.58 -28.87 -23.72
N THR A 595 -1.75 -27.96 -24.69
CA THR A 595 -0.71 -27.52 -25.62
C THR A 595 -0.75 -26.02 -25.78
N ILE A 596 0.42 -25.41 -25.93
CA ILE A 596 0.55 -23.97 -26.20
C ILE A 596 0.78 -23.79 -27.70
N THR A 597 -0.07 -23.01 -28.36
CA THR A 597 0.09 -22.63 -29.76
C THR A 597 0.67 -21.21 -29.85
N ASN A 598 1.68 -21.01 -30.69
CA ASN A 598 2.25 -19.70 -30.95
C ASN A 598 2.26 -19.35 -32.44
N THR A 599 2.40 -18.06 -32.72
CA THR A 599 2.79 -17.51 -34.03
C THR A 599 4.21 -16.97 -33.97
N GLY A 600 4.73 -16.51 -35.11
CA GLY A 600 6.11 -16.03 -35.25
C GLY A 600 7.11 -17.16 -35.44
N ASN A 601 8.41 -16.83 -35.39
CA ASN A 601 9.50 -17.77 -35.67
C ASN A 601 10.10 -18.41 -34.41
N GLY A 602 9.71 -17.93 -33.22
CA GLY A 602 10.21 -18.43 -31.94
C GLY A 602 9.67 -19.80 -31.56
N ALA A 603 10.14 -20.30 -30.42
CA ALA A 603 9.93 -21.70 -30.03
C ALA A 603 9.44 -21.85 -28.59
N ILE A 604 8.71 -22.94 -28.37
CA ILE A 604 8.38 -23.46 -27.05
C ILE A 604 9.32 -24.64 -26.81
N VAL A 605 10.11 -24.55 -25.76
CA VAL A 605 11.17 -25.49 -25.43
C VAL A 605 10.78 -26.23 -24.16
N ASP A 606 10.71 -27.56 -24.23
CA ASP A 606 10.34 -28.41 -23.10
C ASP A 606 11.50 -29.36 -22.75
N TYR A 607 12.22 -29.04 -21.67
CA TYR A 607 13.38 -29.79 -21.22
C TYR A 607 13.03 -31.10 -20.50
N SER A 608 11.75 -31.47 -20.40
CA SER A 608 11.32 -32.79 -19.93
C SER A 608 11.25 -33.82 -21.07
N GLN A 609 11.22 -33.38 -22.33
CA GLN A 609 10.97 -34.22 -23.50
C GLN A 609 12.19 -34.33 -24.43
N ASP A 610 12.42 -35.52 -24.96
CA ASP A 610 13.41 -35.71 -26.03
C ASP A 610 12.86 -35.20 -27.37
N VAL A 611 13.73 -34.64 -28.20
CA VAL A 611 13.38 -34.10 -29.53
C VAL A 611 14.05 -34.95 -30.61
N TYR A 612 13.25 -35.40 -31.57
CA TYR A 612 13.70 -36.23 -32.69
C TYR A 612 13.49 -35.49 -34.01
N ILE A 613 14.55 -35.31 -34.78
CA ILE A 613 14.54 -34.64 -36.09
C ILE A 613 15.03 -35.64 -37.14
N GLN A 614 14.14 -35.96 -38.09
CA GLN A 614 14.40 -36.84 -39.21
C GLN A 614 13.46 -36.50 -40.36
N ASN A 615 13.90 -36.79 -41.58
CA ASN A 615 13.20 -36.53 -42.83
C ASN A 615 12.75 -35.07 -42.97
N GLU A 616 13.68 -34.14 -42.73
CA GLU A 616 13.39 -32.71 -42.62
C GLU A 616 14.47 -31.84 -43.27
N THR A 617 14.06 -30.79 -43.99
CA THR A 617 14.97 -29.74 -44.47
C THR A 617 14.68 -28.43 -43.74
N ILE A 618 15.64 -27.97 -42.95
CA ILE A 618 15.57 -26.71 -42.22
C ILE A 618 16.15 -25.61 -43.10
N SER A 619 15.28 -24.74 -43.60
CA SER A 619 15.62 -23.68 -44.56
C SER A 619 15.51 -22.25 -44.00
N THR A 620 15.15 -22.12 -42.73
CA THR A 620 15.06 -20.85 -42.01
C THR A 620 15.65 -20.98 -40.61
N ASN A 621 16.03 -19.85 -40.00
CA ASN A 621 16.57 -19.86 -38.65
C ASN A 621 15.60 -20.50 -37.67
N ARG A 622 16.12 -21.33 -36.76
CA ARG A 622 15.30 -22.12 -35.85
C ARG A 622 16.01 -22.37 -34.52
N TYR A 623 15.23 -22.28 -33.45
CA TYR A 623 15.65 -22.74 -32.13
C TYR A 623 14.98 -24.08 -31.85
N ILE A 624 15.80 -25.05 -31.48
CA ILE A 624 15.39 -26.42 -31.19
C ILE A 624 15.93 -26.74 -29.81
N GLY A 625 15.03 -26.85 -28.84
CA GLY A 625 15.41 -27.22 -27.49
C GLY A 625 14.58 -28.37 -26.95
N GLY A 626 15.21 -29.16 -26.09
CA GLY A 626 14.61 -30.31 -25.42
C GLY A 626 15.60 -31.00 -24.50
N LYS A 627 15.16 -32.05 -23.82
CA LYS A 627 15.98 -32.83 -22.88
C LYS A 627 17.24 -33.37 -23.56
N ASN A 628 17.04 -34.26 -24.53
CA ASN A 628 18.07 -34.73 -25.46
C ASN A 628 17.57 -34.49 -26.89
N ILE A 629 18.49 -34.23 -27.82
CA ILE A 629 18.15 -34.02 -29.23
C ILE A 629 18.80 -35.11 -30.08
N PHE A 630 18.01 -35.77 -30.92
CA PHE A 630 18.48 -36.77 -31.87
C PHE A 630 18.20 -36.30 -33.29
N VAL A 631 19.22 -36.25 -34.13
CA VAL A 631 19.14 -35.73 -35.51
C VAL A 631 19.77 -36.73 -36.48
N GLY A 632 19.02 -37.19 -37.48
CA GLY A 632 19.55 -38.13 -38.48
C GLY A 632 18.45 -38.82 -39.28
N ASN A 633 18.81 -39.84 -40.06
CA ASN A 633 17.88 -40.50 -40.99
C ASN A 633 16.80 -41.36 -40.30
N HIS A 634 17.15 -41.98 -39.18
CA HIS A 634 16.34 -42.99 -38.49
C HIS A 634 16.57 -42.93 -36.97
N VAL A 635 16.28 -41.78 -36.36
CA VAL A 635 16.48 -41.58 -34.91
C VAL A 635 15.27 -41.98 -34.05
N THR A 636 14.09 -42.16 -34.67
CA THR A 636 12.90 -42.69 -34.03
C THR A 636 12.01 -43.45 -35.02
N THR A 637 11.25 -44.42 -34.50
CA THR A 637 10.25 -45.18 -35.26
C THR A 637 8.89 -44.48 -35.36
N THR A 638 8.71 -43.32 -34.69
CA THR A 638 7.43 -42.60 -34.66
C THR A 638 7.28 -41.56 -35.78
N LYS A 639 8.35 -41.33 -36.55
CA LYS A 639 8.38 -40.39 -37.70
C LYS A 639 8.87 -41.12 -38.96
N PRO A 640 8.55 -40.63 -40.17
CA PRO A 640 9.11 -41.17 -41.41
C PRO A 640 10.63 -41.10 -41.43
N TYR A 641 11.28 -42.10 -42.01
CA TYR A 641 12.74 -42.10 -42.16
C TYR A 641 13.15 -41.21 -43.34
N GLY A 642 14.30 -40.57 -43.24
CA GLY A 642 14.82 -39.66 -44.27
C GLY A 642 15.84 -38.69 -43.69
N ASP A 643 16.71 -38.16 -44.55
CA ASP A 643 17.82 -37.31 -44.14
C ASP A 643 17.37 -35.96 -43.57
N VAL A 644 18.26 -35.33 -42.79
CA VAL A 644 18.10 -33.98 -42.24
C VAL A 644 19.11 -33.04 -42.88
N PHE A 645 18.60 -31.98 -43.51
CA PHE A 645 19.44 -30.97 -44.18
C PHE A 645 19.25 -29.59 -43.55
N ILE A 646 20.35 -28.88 -43.29
CA ILE A 646 20.33 -27.43 -43.01
C ILE A 646 20.79 -26.68 -44.27
N GLN A 647 19.93 -25.81 -44.80
CA GLN A 647 20.08 -25.15 -46.11
C GLN A 647 19.56 -23.71 -46.12
N ASN A 648 19.78 -22.99 -47.23
CA ASN A 648 19.27 -21.64 -47.51
C ASN A 648 19.71 -20.52 -46.54
N GLY A 649 20.91 -20.61 -45.97
CA GLY A 649 21.44 -19.63 -45.03
C GLY A 649 20.83 -19.71 -43.64
N ALA A 650 20.25 -20.86 -43.28
CA ALA A 650 19.62 -21.06 -41.98
C ALA A 650 20.65 -21.11 -40.85
N ASP A 651 20.28 -20.48 -39.72
CA ASP A 651 20.99 -20.58 -38.45
C ASP A 651 20.16 -21.40 -37.43
N VAL A 652 20.70 -22.54 -37.00
CA VAL A 652 19.99 -23.49 -36.13
C VAL A 652 20.67 -23.60 -34.78
N ILE A 653 19.91 -23.39 -33.70
CA ILE A 653 20.39 -23.60 -32.33
C ILE A 653 19.80 -24.90 -31.81
N PHE A 654 20.67 -25.85 -31.43
CA PHE A 654 20.33 -27.03 -30.66
C PHE A 654 20.67 -26.79 -29.18
N ASP A 655 19.66 -26.59 -28.34
CA ASP A 655 19.83 -26.32 -26.89
C ASP A 655 19.31 -27.49 -26.07
N CYS A 656 20.21 -28.28 -25.49
CA CYS A 656 19.85 -29.52 -24.82
C CYS A 656 20.95 -30.00 -23.88
N LYS A 657 20.67 -31.07 -23.13
CA LYS A 657 21.70 -31.74 -22.32
C LYS A 657 22.68 -32.52 -23.18
N GLU A 658 22.18 -33.23 -24.19
CA GLU A 658 22.97 -34.03 -25.11
C GLU A 658 22.34 -34.00 -26.50
N VAL A 659 23.16 -33.83 -27.53
CA VAL A 659 22.76 -33.95 -28.94
C VAL A 659 23.49 -35.12 -29.61
N THR A 660 22.74 -35.97 -30.29
CA THR A 660 23.25 -37.07 -31.10
C THR A 660 22.97 -36.80 -32.58
N PHE A 661 24.04 -36.69 -33.37
CA PHE A 661 23.96 -36.66 -34.83
C PHE A 661 24.24 -38.06 -35.37
N ASP A 662 23.22 -38.68 -35.97
CA ASP A 662 23.31 -39.98 -36.63
C ASP A 662 23.48 -39.81 -38.15
N ALA A 663 23.70 -40.92 -38.87
CA ALA A 663 23.84 -40.94 -40.31
C ALA A 663 22.65 -40.23 -40.99
N GLY A 664 22.94 -39.45 -42.04
CA GLY A 664 21.93 -38.70 -42.79
C GLY A 664 21.67 -37.28 -42.27
N PHE A 665 22.49 -36.74 -41.35
CA PHE A 665 22.52 -35.30 -41.07
C PHE A 665 23.57 -34.58 -41.93
N GLU A 666 23.18 -33.52 -42.62
CA GLU A 666 24.10 -32.67 -43.40
C GLU A 666 23.80 -31.17 -43.21
N CYS A 667 24.85 -30.40 -42.88
CA CYS A 667 24.82 -28.94 -42.88
C CYS A 667 25.63 -28.42 -44.07
N THR A 668 24.95 -27.89 -45.09
CA THR A 668 25.60 -27.46 -46.35
C THR A 668 26.36 -26.14 -46.17
N SER A 669 27.32 -25.85 -47.05
CA SER A 669 28.14 -24.63 -46.99
C SER A 669 27.28 -23.36 -47.02
N GLY A 670 27.52 -22.44 -46.07
CA GLY A 670 26.79 -21.18 -45.95
C GLY A 670 25.66 -21.19 -44.90
N ASN A 671 25.47 -22.32 -44.20
CA ASN A 671 24.54 -22.46 -43.08
C ASN A 671 25.31 -22.67 -41.78
N THR A 672 24.68 -22.37 -40.65
CA THR A 672 25.28 -22.53 -39.33
C THR A 672 24.40 -23.33 -38.41
N TYR A 673 25.03 -24.07 -37.51
CA TYR A 673 24.37 -24.56 -36.31
C TYR A 673 25.25 -24.37 -35.09
N GLU A 674 24.62 -24.16 -33.95
CA GLU A 674 25.23 -24.06 -32.63
C GLU A 674 24.64 -25.15 -31.74
N VAL A 675 25.48 -25.81 -30.94
CA VAL A 675 25.04 -26.69 -29.87
C VAL A 675 25.31 -25.98 -28.53
N ARG A 676 24.26 -25.80 -27.75
CA ARG A 676 24.31 -25.26 -26.38
C ARG A 676 24.03 -26.37 -25.38
N ASN A 677 24.83 -26.40 -24.32
CA ASN A 677 24.59 -27.28 -23.19
C ASN A 677 23.67 -26.55 -22.20
N HIS A 678 22.46 -27.08 -22.02
CA HIS A 678 21.47 -26.59 -21.07
C HIS A 678 21.78 -27.05 -19.64
#